data_AF-A0A5C6N2G5-F1
#
_entry.id   AF-A0A5C6N2G5-F1
#
_cell.length_a   1.000
_cell.length_b   1.000
_cell.length_c   1.000
_cell.angle_alpha   90.00
_cell.angle_beta   90.00
_cell.angle_gamma   90.00
#
_symmetry.space_group_name_H-M   'P 1'
#
loop_
_entity.id
_entity.type
_entity.pdbx_description
1 polymer ?
#
loop_
_entity_poly.entity_id
_entity_poly.type
_entity_poly.pdbx_seq_one_letter_code
_entity_poly.pdbx_strand_id
1 'polypeptide(L)'
;MTHSLQAQHSQPSWQVCGPGAGWYVPVGELVPAPPLGQTFARRFASGTFRTVSPTFITVTGNMLRVTAAAGRSWSGYVASELTRAHPGTSEWTEWTVLTELHAECRTVLDTILDTVHDTRFRTFCVAPVEVKNEPILDFRDGSTERAELLKALDRVKRTTEEIPCVVGDQHVWTSDVRYQLSPFNHSHKVAKFCYADKELINKAILASVAARRDWDLKPVQDRAQILFKAADVISGPKRAEILAKTMIGQGKTVVQAEIDAAAELIDFFRFNAKHALELERQQPLDSGGSTNTMLVPGAGGSWSDPPPPSDPVLVPVPVLVLVLVLVLVLVLVLVLGQGPGPGSRSWSRSWVPVLVPVLVPVLVPVLGNVVLWKPSDAAMSASYAVYKVLRECGLPPNIIQFLPADGPVFGDTVTTSQHLAGINFTGSVPGPSNPNGPGNPSGPSNPSGPSNPRGPSNPRGPSGASNPSGPVTPVVPVVPVTPVVPVTPVVQPEGRTFRRLWKQVAENLDSYRTFPRLAGECGGKNFHFVHKSADVQSVVNGTIRSAFEFGGQKCSACSRMYVPDSLWPQVRQQLLDICRDLRVGDPVEDFSTFFSAVIDEKSFARIKRWLDHAKSSPSLKVLTGGTCDDSKGYFVEPTIVETTDPQDSIMCEVGVNLNHGVLVADHRVQGHQEIFGPVLTVYVYPEEEYKDVLELIDNTSPYALTGSVFAQDQLVIDEAARILRNAAGNYYVNDKSTGSVVAQQPFGGARVSGTNDKPGGAHYVLRWTSPQVVKHTCVPLTGWRYPYMG
;
A
#
# COMPACT_ATOMS: atom_id res chain seq x y z
N MET A 1 13.06 -38.98 44.75
CA MET A 1 13.32 -40.17 43.90
C MET A 1 14.13 -39.69 42.71
N THR A 2 15.42 -39.95 42.79
CA THR A 2 16.43 -39.83 41.73
C THR A 2 16.23 -40.93 40.70
N HIS A 3 16.28 -40.61 39.40
CA HIS A 3 16.89 -41.50 38.42
C HIS A 3 17.48 -40.70 37.25
N SER A 4 18.79 -40.84 37.13
CA SER A 4 19.69 -40.41 36.06
C SER A 4 19.60 -41.30 34.83
N LEU A 5 19.89 -40.75 33.64
CA LEU A 5 20.60 -41.46 32.58
C LEU A 5 21.41 -40.44 31.74
N GLN A 6 22.69 -40.76 31.58
CA GLN A 6 23.72 -40.00 30.88
C GLN A 6 23.56 -40.11 29.35
N ALA A 7 23.94 -39.06 28.62
CA ALA A 7 24.48 -39.19 27.28
C ALA A 7 25.58 -38.14 27.05
N GLN A 8 26.74 -38.63 26.63
CA GLN A 8 27.95 -37.89 26.30
C GLN A 8 27.75 -37.03 25.04
N HIS A 9 28.23 -35.79 25.04
CA HIS A 9 28.72 -35.15 23.82
C HIS A 9 29.88 -34.21 24.15
N SER A 10 30.99 -34.46 23.45
CA SER A 10 32.22 -33.69 23.41
C SER A 10 31.99 -32.29 22.84
N GLN A 11 32.49 -31.28 23.56
CA GLN A 11 32.64 -29.91 23.03
C GLN A 11 33.91 -29.77 22.19
N PRO A 12 33.90 -28.86 21.21
CA PRO A 12 35.01 -27.95 20.99
C PRO A 12 34.63 -26.52 21.37
N SER A 13 35.58 -25.88 22.03
CA SER A 13 35.60 -24.49 22.51
C SER A 13 35.31 -23.46 21.41
N TRP A 14 34.38 -22.54 21.68
CA TRP A 14 34.27 -21.26 20.98
C TRP A 14 34.94 -20.17 21.82
N GLN A 15 36.05 -19.63 21.34
CA GLN A 15 36.62 -18.40 21.88
C GLN A 15 35.80 -17.21 21.39
N VAL A 16 35.24 -16.47 22.34
CA VAL A 16 34.65 -15.13 22.16
C VAL A 16 35.79 -14.12 22.01
N CYS A 17 35.74 -13.28 20.98
CA CYS A 17 36.49 -12.01 20.92
C CYS A 17 35.52 -10.87 20.62
N GLY A 18 35.54 -9.86 21.49
CA GLY A 18 34.67 -8.67 21.46
C GLY A 18 35.10 -7.58 20.46
N PRO A 19 34.46 -6.40 20.51
CA PRO A 19 34.13 -5.56 19.36
C PRO A 19 35.16 -4.48 19.03
N GLY A 20 35.26 -4.08 17.74
CA GLY A 20 36.04 -2.91 17.33
C GLY A 20 35.88 -2.52 15.85
N ALA A 21 35.29 -1.32 15.63
CA ALA A 21 35.41 -0.44 14.46
C ALA A 21 35.16 -1.01 13.05
N GLY A 22 33.94 -0.84 12.54
CA GLY A 22 33.58 -1.11 11.14
C GLY A 22 34.00 0.02 10.20
N TRP A 23 34.92 -0.28 9.28
CA TRP A 23 35.16 0.46 8.04
C TRP A 23 34.62 -0.33 6.85
N TYR A 24 34.06 0.41 5.89
CA TYR A 24 33.55 -0.01 4.58
C TYR A 24 34.45 -1.02 3.84
N VAL A 25 33.83 -2.01 3.18
CA VAL A 25 34.45 -2.83 2.11
C VAL A 25 33.63 -2.65 0.83
N PRO A 26 34.22 -2.19 -0.29
CA PRO A 26 33.53 -2.13 -1.59
C PRO A 26 33.53 -3.50 -2.27
N VAL A 27 32.49 -3.71 -3.09
CA VAL A 27 32.19 -4.93 -3.84
C VAL A 27 33.33 -5.31 -4.79
N GLY A 28 33.84 -6.53 -4.61
CA GLY A 28 34.77 -7.22 -5.50
C GLY A 28 35.16 -8.56 -4.88
N GLU A 29 34.44 -9.63 -5.22
CA GLU A 29 34.79 -10.98 -4.74
C GLU A 29 36.13 -11.42 -5.35
N LEU A 30 37.11 -11.65 -4.47
CA LEU A 30 38.34 -12.40 -4.77
C LEU A 30 38.07 -13.86 -4.46
N VAL A 31 37.97 -14.72 -5.47
CA VAL A 31 37.87 -16.17 -5.28
C VAL A 31 39.29 -16.76 -5.22
N PRO A 32 39.68 -17.50 -4.15
CA PRO A 32 40.94 -18.22 -4.13
C PRO A 32 40.90 -19.40 -5.11
N ALA A 33 41.98 -19.60 -5.87
CA ALA A 33 42.10 -20.73 -6.79
C ALA A 33 42.04 -22.07 -6.03
N PRO A 34 41.34 -23.10 -6.55
CA PRO A 34 41.25 -24.41 -5.90
C PRO A 34 42.62 -25.12 -5.88
N PRO A 35 42.87 -26.02 -4.91
CA PRO A 35 44.12 -26.77 -4.86
C PRO A 35 44.15 -27.80 -5.99
N LEU A 36 45.08 -27.61 -6.93
CA LEU A 36 45.36 -28.57 -8.00
C LEU A 36 45.87 -29.89 -7.37
N GLY A 37 45.14 -30.98 -7.62
CA GLY A 37 45.44 -32.31 -7.11
C GLY A 37 46.79 -32.88 -7.56
N GLN A 38 47.26 -33.89 -6.81
CA GLN A 38 48.59 -34.52 -6.83
C GLN A 38 49.10 -35.13 -8.17
N THR A 39 48.45 -34.87 -9.30
CA THR A 39 48.86 -35.39 -10.61
C THR A 39 49.99 -34.59 -11.26
N PHE A 40 50.36 -33.42 -10.71
CA PHE A 40 51.39 -32.52 -11.24
C PHE A 40 52.84 -32.89 -10.84
N ALA A 41 53.03 -33.77 -9.84
CA ALA A 41 54.34 -33.99 -9.20
C ALA A 41 55.24 -35.07 -9.86
N ARG A 42 54.88 -35.64 -11.02
CA ARG A 42 55.68 -36.74 -11.62
C ARG A 42 56.18 -36.53 -13.06
N ARG A 43 56.02 -35.35 -13.67
CA ARG A 43 56.50 -35.12 -15.05
C ARG A 43 57.35 -33.87 -15.29
N PHE A 44 57.92 -33.27 -14.24
CA PHE A 44 58.81 -32.09 -14.36
C PHE A 44 60.14 -32.26 -13.61
N ALA A 45 60.76 -33.43 -13.73
CA ALA A 45 62.14 -33.67 -13.30
C ALA A 45 63.09 -33.67 -14.52
N SER A 46 63.15 -32.56 -15.27
CA SER A 46 64.31 -32.21 -16.11
C SER A 46 64.11 -30.82 -16.74
N GLY A 47 64.92 -29.85 -16.30
CA GLY A 47 65.37 -28.73 -17.13
C GLY A 47 64.43 -27.54 -17.33
N THR A 48 64.76 -26.44 -16.65
CA THR A 48 64.69 -25.05 -17.16
C THR A 48 63.34 -24.46 -17.59
N PHE A 49 62.44 -24.19 -16.65
CA PHE A 49 61.49 -23.06 -16.76
C PHE A 49 61.21 -22.47 -15.36
N ARG A 50 61.28 -21.14 -15.22
CA ARG A 50 60.88 -20.42 -13.99
C ARG A 50 59.35 -20.39 -13.91
N THR A 51 58.81 -20.83 -12.76
CA THR A 51 57.39 -20.79 -12.41
C THR A 51 56.82 -19.37 -12.47
N VAL A 52 55.69 -19.19 -13.17
CA VAL A 52 54.84 -17.99 -13.07
C VAL A 52 53.45 -18.46 -12.67
N SER A 53 53.12 -18.35 -11.38
CA SER A 53 51.76 -18.60 -10.88
C SER A 53 50.90 -17.34 -11.07
N PRO A 54 49.70 -17.42 -11.68
CA PRO A 54 48.77 -16.30 -11.74
C PRO A 54 48.25 -16.01 -10.32
N THR A 55 48.18 -14.72 -9.97
CA THR A 55 47.80 -14.29 -8.61
C THR A 55 46.34 -13.84 -8.55
N PHE A 56 45.77 -13.32 -9.65
CA PHE A 56 44.39 -12.81 -9.68
C PHE A 56 43.75 -12.94 -11.07
N ILE A 57 42.47 -13.37 -11.10
CA ILE A 57 41.59 -13.36 -12.27
C ILE A 57 40.36 -12.54 -11.90
N THR A 58 39.94 -11.60 -12.76
CA THR A 58 38.76 -10.77 -12.55
C THR A 58 37.87 -10.80 -13.80
N VAL A 59 36.57 -11.00 -13.61
CA VAL A 59 35.56 -11.04 -14.68
C VAL A 59 34.57 -9.91 -14.47
N THR A 60 34.36 -9.08 -15.50
CA THR A 60 33.37 -7.99 -15.48
C THR A 60 32.65 -7.97 -16.84
N GLY A 61 31.39 -8.39 -16.87
CA GLY A 61 30.66 -8.59 -18.13
C GLY A 61 31.32 -9.65 -19.02
N ASN A 62 31.52 -9.35 -20.32
CA ASN A 62 32.15 -10.24 -21.30
C ASN A 62 33.68 -10.10 -21.38
N MET A 63 34.31 -9.42 -20.42
CA MET A 63 35.74 -9.12 -20.44
C MET A 63 36.47 -9.91 -19.35
N LEU A 64 37.51 -10.66 -19.75
CA LEU A 64 38.38 -11.41 -18.86
C LEU A 64 39.70 -10.63 -18.66
N ARG A 65 40.13 -10.45 -17.41
CA ARG A 65 41.42 -9.83 -17.09
C ARG A 65 42.26 -10.74 -16.20
N VAL A 66 43.49 -11.03 -16.63
CA VAL A 66 44.44 -11.87 -15.90
C VAL A 66 45.69 -11.06 -15.57
N THR A 67 46.08 -11.06 -14.29
CA THR A 67 47.25 -10.32 -13.81
C THR A 67 48.27 -11.27 -13.20
N ALA A 68 49.50 -11.25 -13.74
CA ALA A 68 50.62 -12.02 -13.21
C ALA A 68 51.41 -11.21 -12.18
N ALA A 69 52.10 -11.89 -11.25
CA ALA A 69 52.85 -11.30 -10.13
C ALA A 69 53.90 -10.23 -10.51
N ALA A 70 54.28 -10.13 -11.79
CA ALA A 70 55.21 -9.13 -12.30
C ALA A 70 54.54 -7.86 -12.87
N GLY A 71 53.24 -7.63 -12.62
CA GLY A 71 52.54 -6.39 -12.98
C GLY A 71 52.14 -6.27 -14.46
N ARG A 72 52.24 -7.36 -15.25
CA ARG A 72 51.70 -7.38 -16.62
C ARG A 72 50.25 -7.85 -16.60
N SER A 73 49.35 -7.04 -17.17
CA SER A 73 47.94 -7.34 -17.31
C SER A 73 47.58 -7.64 -18.76
N TRP A 74 46.82 -8.70 -18.99
CA TRP A 74 46.22 -9.01 -20.30
C TRP A 74 44.70 -8.85 -20.22
N SER A 75 44.11 -8.27 -21.27
CA SER A 75 42.65 -8.08 -21.39
C SER A 75 42.20 -8.51 -22.79
N GLY A 76 41.14 -9.32 -22.87
CA GLY A 76 40.54 -9.75 -24.13
C GLY A 76 39.01 -9.85 -24.03
N TYR A 77 38.33 -9.61 -25.15
CA TYR A 77 36.90 -9.88 -25.33
C TYR A 77 36.71 -11.34 -25.72
N VAL A 78 35.76 -12.04 -25.09
CA VAL A 78 35.38 -13.40 -25.49
C VAL A 78 34.49 -13.31 -26.73
N ALA A 79 35.07 -13.43 -27.92
CA ALA A 79 34.35 -13.55 -29.19
C ALA A 79 34.56 -14.95 -29.78
N SER A 80 33.48 -15.57 -30.26
CA SER A 80 33.38 -17.00 -30.58
C SER A 80 33.86 -17.43 -31.96
N GLU A 81 34.65 -16.64 -32.70
CA GLU A 81 35.04 -17.01 -34.07
C GLU A 81 36.49 -16.66 -34.39
N LEU A 82 37.36 -17.68 -34.42
CA LEU A 82 38.67 -17.65 -35.08
C LEU A 82 39.04 -19.07 -35.54
N THR A 83 38.39 -19.55 -36.60
CA THR A 83 38.81 -20.74 -37.36
C THR A 83 39.04 -20.35 -38.82
N ARG A 84 40.25 -19.88 -39.15
CA ARG A 84 40.90 -20.01 -40.47
C ARG A 84 42.26 -19.30 -40.51
N ALA A 85 43.35 -20.07 -40.58
CA ALA A 85 44.57 -19.69 -41.31
C ALA A 85 45.46 -20.93 -41.60
N HIS A 86 46.10 -20.89 -42.77
CA HIS A 86 46.85 -21.92 -43.46
C HIS A 86 48.27 -22.19 -42.89
N PRO A 87 48.90 -23.34 -43.25
CA PRO A 87 50.12 -23.84 -42.61
C PRO A 87 51.38 -23.23 -43.22
N GLY A 88 52.32 -22.80 -42.37
CA GLY A 88 53.67 -22.50 -42.81
C GLY A 88 54.43 -21.47 -41.98
N THR A 89 54.76 -21.78 -40.73
CA THR A 89 55.96 -21.28 -40.04
C THR A 89 56.30 -22.18 -38.86
N SER A 90 57.60 -22.38 -38.62
CA SER A 90 58.16 -23.25 -37.59
C SER A 90 58.24 -22.53 -36.24
N GLU A 91 57.16 -22.52 -35.48
CA GLU A 91 57.16 -22.16 -34.05
C GLU A 91 56.22 -23.12 -33.29
N TRP A 92 56.75 -24.30 -32.95
CA TRP A 92 55.98 -25.37 -32.32
C TRP A 92 56.00 -25.34 -30.77
N THR A 93 56.59 -24.32 -30.13
CA THR A 93 56.70 -24.24 -28.66
C THR A 93 55.77 -23.19 -28.02
N GLU A 94 55.39 -22.12 -28.71
CA GLU A 94 54.40 -21.14 -28.18
C GLU A 94 52.95 -21.58 -28.40
N TRP A 95 52.69 -22.35 -29.46
CA TRP A 95 51.35 -22.87 -29.74
C TRP A 95 50.88 -23.92 -28.73
N THR A 96 51.77 -24.77 -28.19
CA THR A 96 51.39 -25.78 -27.19
C THR A 96 50.94 -25.14 -25.88
N VAL A 97 51.64 -24.09 -25.43
CA VAL A 97 51.26 -23.32 -24.24
C VAL A 97 49.93 -22.61 -24.46
N LEU A 98 49.69 -22.01 -25.63
CA LEU A 98 48.40 -21.38 -25.95
C LEU A 98 47.26 -22.40 -26.08
N THR A 99 47.54 -23.62 -26.55
CA THR A 99 46.51 -24.67 -26.71
C THR A 99 46.15 -25.31 -25.36
N GLU A 100 47.13 -25.52 -24.48
CA GLU A 100 46.90 -25.99 -23.10
C GLU A 100 46.24 -24.91 -22.23
N LEU A 101 46.67 -23.65 -22.33
CA LEU A 101 46.00 -22.53 -21.67
C LEU A 101 44.57 -22.36 -22.17
N HIS A 102 44.31 -22.61 -23.46
CA HIS A 102 42.97 -22.54 -24.05
C HIS A 102 42.10 -23.74 -23.67
N ALA A 103 42.67 -24.93 -23.45
CA ALA A 103 41.96 -26.11 -22.95
C ALA A 103 41.61 -25.98 -21.46
N GLU A 104 42.55 -25.53 -20.62
CA GLU A 104 42.30 -25.25 -19.21
C GLU A 104 41.38 -24.06 -19.02
N CYS A 105 41.53 -22.98 -19.82
CA CYS A 105 40.57 -21.89 -19.83
C CYS A 105 39.20 -22.38 -20.28
N ARG A 106 39.10 -23.32 -21.23
CA ARG A 106 37.81 -23.93 -21.60
C ARG A 106 37.24 -24.78 -20.48
N THR A 107 38.03 -25.58 -19.78
CA THR A 107 37.56 -26.36 -18.64
C THR A 107 37.16 -25.46 -17.48
N VAL A 108 37.88 -24.36 -17.23
CA VAL A 108 37.50 -23.34 -16.25
C VAL A 108 36.27 -22.57 -16.72
N LEU A 109 36.15 -22.25 -18.01
CA LEU A 109 34.95 -21.61 -18.57
C LEU A 109 33.77 -22.55 -18.53
N ASP A 110 33.94 -23.84 -18.82
CA ASP A 110 32.91 -24.88 -18.78
C ASP A 110 32.56 -25.22 -17.33
N THR A 111 33.51 -25.16 -16.39
CA THR A 111 33.21 -25.30 -14.96
C THR A 111 32.53 -24.04 -14.42
N ILE A 112 32.94 -22.84 -14.85
CA ILE A 112 32.25 -21.59 -14.53
C ILE A 112 30.89 -21.57 -15.21
N LEU A 113 30.75 -22.03 -16.44
CA LEU A 113 29.49 -22.12 -17.17
C LEU A 113 28.60 -23.20 -16.58
N ASP A 114 29.11 -24.35 -16.14
CA ASP A 114 28.36 -25.38 -15.43
C ASP A 114 27.97 -24.91 -14.02
N THR A 115 28.86 -24.19 -13.32
CA THR A 115 28.55 -23.54 -12.03
C THR A 115 27.53 -22.43 -12.24
N VAL A 116 27.63 -21.63 -13.31
CA VAL A 116 26.67 -20.60 -13.72
C VAL A 116 25.37 -21.25 -14.18
N HIS A 117 25.41 -22.39 -14.86
CA HIS A 117 24.25 -23.11 -15.35
C HIS A 117 23.48 -23.82 -14.22
N ASP A 118 24.18 -24.33 -13.19
CA ASP A 118 23.61 -24.91 -11.95
C ASP A 118 23.21 -23.83 -10.91
N THR A 119 23.72 -22.60 -11.04
CA THR A 119 23.34 -21.46 -10.17
C THR A 119 22.23 -20.57 -10.74
N ARG A 120 21.80 -20.75 -12.00
CA ARG A 120 20.69 -19.99 -12.61
C ARG A 120 19.38 -20.05 -11.83
N PHE A 121 19.23 -21.03 -10.92
CA PHE A 121 18.04 -21.19 -10.09
C PHE A 121 18.33 -21.23 -8.58
N ARG A 122 19.57 -21.04 -8.11
CA ARG A 122 19.88 -21.06 -6.67
C ARG A 122 19.81 -19.65 -6.08
N THR A 123 18.94 -19.45 -5.09
CA THR A 123 18.98 -18.27 -4.22
C THR A 123 20.23 -18.31 -3.35
N PHE A 124 21.08 -17.29 -3.40
CA PHE A 124 22.27 -17.21 -2.57
C PHE A 124 21.89 -16.87 -1.11
N CYS A 125 22.51 -17.55 -0.15
CA CYS A 125 22.34 -17.23 1.27
C CYS A 125 22.90 -15.83 1.56
N VAL A 126 22.02 -14.85 1.72
CA VAL A 126 22.38 -13.55 2.31
C VAL A 126 22.59 -13.73 3.80
N ALA A 127 23.56 -13.03 4.40
CA ALA A 127 23.68 -12.94 5.86
C ALA A 127 22.39 -12.35 6.49
N PRO A 128 21.97 -12.77 7.70
CA PRO A 128 20.85 -12.14 8.41
C PRO A 128 21.03 -10.63 8.48
N VAL A 129 20.00 -9.88 8.05
CA VAL A 129 20.00 -8.42 8.15
C VAL A 129 19.27 -8.03 9.42
N GLU A 130 19.98 -7.36 10.31
CA GLU A 130 19.40 -6.77 11.51
C GLU A 130 18.95 -5.34 11.24
N VAL A 131 17.72 -5.03 11.63
CA VAL A 131 17.15 -3.68 11.58
C VAL A 131 16.47 -3.40 12.90
N LYS A 132 16.40 -2.11 13.28
CA LYS A 132 15.72 -1.63 14.47
C LYS A 132 14.76 -0.51 14.07
N ASN A 133 13.73 -0.31 14.90
CA ASN A 133 12.87 0.86 14.78
C ASN A 133 13.70 2.14 14.92
N GLU A 134 13.40 3.11 14.08
CA GLU A 134 14.00 4.44 14.10
C GLU A 134 13.67 5.13 15.44
N PRO A 135 14.67 5.73 16.11
CA PRO A 135 14.41 6.54 17.30
C PRO A 135 13.50 7.73 16.99
N ILE A 136 12.52 7.97 17.87
CA ILE A 136 11.72 9.20 17.87
C ILE A 136 12.55 10.29 18.54
N LEU A 137 12.76 11.41 17.84
CA LEU A 137 13.47 12.56 18.37
C LEU A 137 12.54 13.47 19.17
N ASP A 138 13.08 14.11 20.21
CA ASP A 138 12.29 14.88 21.19
C ASP A 138 12.09 16.36 20.79
N PHE A 139 12.93 16.92 19.90
CA PHE A 139 12.86 18.33 19.46
C PHE A 139 12.85 19.35 20.61
N ARG A 140 13.63 19.09 21.66
CA ARG A 140 13.76 20.00 22.82
C ARG A 140 14.40 21.33 22.43
N ASP A 141 14.15 22.37 23.22
CA ASP A 141 14.84 23.65 23.03
C ASP A 141 16.36 23.47 23.07
N GLY A 142 17.06 24.06 22.11
CA GLY A 142 18.51 23.94 21.94
C GLY A 142 19.00 22.66 21.26
N SER A 143 18.12 21.71 20.93
CA SER A 143 18.50 20.49 20.20
C SER A 143 18.83 20.76 18.73
N THR A 144 19.71 19.93 18.14
CA THR A 144 20.15 20.06 16.75
C THR A 144 18.98 19.84 15.79
N GLU A 145 18.18 18.81 16.02
CA GLU A 145 17.03 18.46 15.18
C GLU A 145 15.97 19.57 15.15
N ARG A 146 15.76 20.27 16.28
CA ARG A 146 14.87 21.44 16.34
C ARG A 146 15.43 22.59 15.51
N ALA A 147 16.73 22.89 15.63
CA ALA A 147 17.37 23.95 14.86
C ALA A 147 17.32 23.68 13.35
N GLU A 148 17.51 22.42 12.93
CA GLU A 148 17.41 22.02 11.53
C GLU A 148 15.97 22.07 11.01
N LEU A 149 15.01 21.62 11.81
CA LEU A 149 13.59 21.70 11.47
C LEU A 149 13.13 23.15 11.28
N LEU A 150 13.51 24.06 12.18
CA LEU A 150 13.17 25.49 12.06
C LEU A 150 13.73 26.10 10.77
N LYS A 151 14.97 25.75 10.38
CA LYS A 151 15.54 26.17 9.09
C LYS A 151 14.76 25.62 7.90
N ALA A 152 14.33 24.35 7.97
CA ALA A 152 13.54 23.73 6.92
C ALA A 152 12.13 24.34 6.81
N LEU A 153 11.49 24.63 7.94
CA LEU A 153 10.19 25.29 8.01
C LEU A 153 10.23 26.69 7.38
N ASP A 154 11.24 27.51 7.72
CA ASP A 154 11.38 28.85 7.14
C ASP A 154 11.55 28.81 5.61
N ARG A 155 12.30 27.82 5.11
CA ARG A 155 12.47 27.60 3.67
C ARG A 155 11.14 27.21 3.01
N VAL A 156 10.45 26.20 3.52
CA VAL A 156 9.23 25.66 2.89
C VAL A 156 8.08 26.67 2.95
N LYS A 157 7.94 27.40 4.07
CA LYS A 157 6.87 28.39 4.29
C LYS A 157 6.86 29.51 3.23
N ARG A 158 8.01 29.82 2.63
CA ARG A 158 8.17 30.92 1.65
C ARG A 158 8.05 30.48 0.20
N THR A 159 7.78 29.20 -0.06
CA THR A 159 7.84 28.63 -1.40
C THR A 159 6.53 27.98 -1.81
N THR A 160 6.27 28.00 -3.12
CA THR A 160 5.30 27.12 -3.79
C THR A 160 6.11 26.20 -4.71
N GLU A 161 6.18 24.91 -4.38
CA GLU A 161 6.93 23.94 -5.19
C GLU A 161 6.13 23.58 -6.46
N GLU A 162 6.77 23.63 -7.63
CA GLU A 162 6.17 23.10 -8.87
C GLU A 162 6.46 21.60 -8.99
N ILE A 163 5.41 20.79 -8.97
CA ILE A 163 5.48 19.33 -8.92
C ILE A 163 4.85 18.75 -10.20
N PRO A 164 5.67 18.25 -11.15
CA PRO A 164 5.16 17.67 -12.38
C PRO A 164 4.64 16.24 -12.16
N CYS A 165 3.91 15.71 -13.13
CA CYS A 165 3.85 14.26 -13.31
C CYS A 165 5.23 13.76 -13.75
N VAL A 166 5.65 12.57 -13.31
CA VAL A 166 6.93 11.97 -13.72
C VAL A 166 6.68 10.61 -14.36
N VAL A 167 7.02 10.49 -15.65
CA VAL A 167 6.99 9.24 -16.42
C VAL A 167 8.41 8.89 -16.87
N GLY A 168 9.01 7.89 -16.25
CA GLY A 168 10.43 7.59 -16.40
C GLY A 168 11.28 8.73 -15.82
N ASP A 169 12.03 9.42 -16.67
CA ASP A 169 12.77 10.65 -16.34
C ASP A 169 12.08 11.91 -16.85
N GLN A 170 10.94 11.77 -17.56
CA GLN A 170 10.26 12.90 -18.15
C GLN A 170 9.35 13.58 -17.12
N HIS A 171 9.60 14.87 -16.89
CA HIS A 171 8.69 15.75 -16.17
C HIS A 171 7.62 16.25 -17.13
N VAL A 172 6.36 15.91 -16.87
CA VAL A 172 5.22 16.19 -17.75
C VAL A 172 4.22 17.11 -17.05
N TRP A 173 3.77 18.13 -17.78
CA TRP A 173 2.71 19.04 -17.35
C TRP A 173 1.49 18.89 -18.25
N THR A 174 0.31 18.82 -17.64
CA THR A 174 -0.98 18.92 -18.33
C THR A 174 -1.62 20.28 -18.07
N SER A 175 -2.69 20.58 -18.79
CA SER A 175 -3.45 21.83 -18.60
C SER A 175 -4.30 21.83 -17.32
N ASP A 176 -4.55 20.68 -16.69
CA ASP A 176 -5.35 20.58 -15.46
C ASP A 176 -4.49 20.85 -14.22
N VAL A 177 -4.17 22.13 -14.01
CA VAL A 177 -3.35 22.62 -12.90
C VAL A 177 -4.14 22.61 -11.59
N ARG A 178 -3.49 22.11 -10.54
CA ARG A 178 -3.99 21.99 -9.17
C ARG A 178 -3.02 22.60 -8.17
N TYR A 179 -3.49 22.81 -6.94
CA TYR A 179 -2.68 23.34 -5.85
C TYR A 179 -2.90 22.54 -4.58
N GLN A 180 -1.81 22.30 -3.84
CA GLN A 180 -1.86 21.90 -2.43
C GLN A 180 -1.85 23.18 -1.58
N LEU A 181 -2.79 23.29 -0.66
CA LEU A 181 -2.89 24.42 0.29
C LEU A 181 -2.36 24.00 1.66
N SER A 182 -1.85 24.94 2.44
CA SER A 182 -1.57 24.70 3.85
C SER A 182 -2.88 24.68 4.65
N PRO A 183 -3.18 23.64 5.45
CA PRO A 183 -4.50 23.54 6.10
C PRO A 183 -4.81 24.64 7.12
N PHE A 184 -3.78 25.12 7.82
CA PHE A 184 -3.88 26.15 8.86
C PHE A 184 -3.70 27.58 8.32
N ASN A 185 -3.31 27.69 7.05
CA ASN A 185 -3.24 28.94 6.31
C ASN A 185 -3.53 28.67 4.83
N HIS A 186 -4.81 28.50 4.49
CA HIS A 186 -5.20 28.03 3.14
C HIS A 186 -4.95 29.05 2.02
N SER A 187 -4.58 30.29 2.37
CA SER A 187 -4.04 31.26 1.42
C SER A 187 -2.64 30.88 0.89
N HIS A 188 -1.87 30.10 1.66
CA HIS A 188 -0.56 29.61 1.27
C HIS A 188 -0.67 28.38 0.37
N LYS A 189 -0.28 28.56 -0.89
CA LYS A 189 -0.12 27.48 -1.87
C LYS A 189 1.24 26.82 -1.65
N VAL A 190 1.25 25.62 -1.06
CA VAL A 190 2.46 24.86 -0.77
C VAL A 190 3.05 24.24 -2.03
N ALA A 191 2.20 23.75 -2.92
CA ALA A 191 2.61 23.18 -4.20
C ALA A 191 1.64 23.52 -5.33
N LYS A 192 2.17 23.66 -6.54
CA LYS A 192 1.44 23.69 -7.82
C LYS A 192 1.75 22.38 -8.54
N PHE A 193 0.74 21.65 -8.97
CA PHE A 193 0.91 20.40 -9.71
C PHE A 193 -0.13 20.28 -10.83
N CYS A 194 -0.12 19.20 -11.59
CA CYS A 194 -1.13 18.95 -12.61
C CYS A 194 -1.65 17.52 -12.53
N TYR A 195 -2.90 17.29 -12.93
CA TYR A 195 -3.42 15.93 -13.05
C TYR A 195 -3.04 15.27 -14.38
N ALA A 196 -2.56 14.04 -14.32
CA ALA A 196 -2.44 13.16 -15.47
C ALA A 196 -3.82 12.83 -16.03
N ASP A 197 -3.98 13.00 -17.34
CA ASP A 197 -5.14 12.53 -18.08
C ASP A 197 -4.99 11.04 -18.42
N LYS A 198 -6.05 10.47 -19.02
CA LYS A 198 -6.09 9.07 -19.43
C LYS A 198 -4.94 8.70 -20.38
N GLU A 199 -4.52 9.63 -21.26
CA GLU A 199 -3.47 9.38 -22.24
C GLU A 199 -2.10 9.27 -21.56
N LEU A 200 -1.78 10.20 -20.67
CA LEU A 200 -0.54 10.17 -19.89
C LEU A 200 -0.47 8.96 -18.96
N ILE A 201 -1.59 8.58 -18.32
CA ILE A 201 -1.65 7.39 -17.48
C ILE A 201 -1.36 6.14 -18.33
N ASN A 202 -1.97 5.98 -19.50
CA ASN A 202 -1.70 4.84 -20.38
C ASN A 202 -0.24 4.82 -20.87
N LYS A 203 0.34 5.98 -21.22
CA LYS A 203 1.77 6.08 -21.56
C LYS A 203 2.65 5.59 -20.41
N ALA A 204 2.31 5.96 -19.18
CA ALA A 204 3.03 5.53 -17.99
C ALA A 204 2.90 4.02 -17.71
N ILE A 205 1.72 3.43 -17.94
CA ILE A 205 1.50 1.98 -17.87
C ILE A 205 2.46 1.26 -18.82
N LEU A 206 2.48 1.66 -20.10
CA LEU A 206 3.31 1.00 -21.11
C LEU A 206 4.81 1.12 -20.79
N ALA A 207 5.25 2.29 -20.31
CA ALA A 207 6.63 2.50 -19.91
C ALA A 207 7.04 1.63 -18.71
N SER A 208 6.14 1.48 -17.73
CA SER A 208 6.36 0.59 -16.57
C SER A 208 6.41 -0.88 -16.98
N VAL A 209 5.47 -1.34 -17.82
CA VAL A 209 5.46 -2.71 -18.34
C VAL A 209 6.77 -3.04 -19.07
N ALA A 210 7.30 -2.09 -19.86
CA ALA A 210 8.56 -2.27 -20.58
C ALA A 210 9.78 -2.40 -19.66
N ALA A 211 9.86 -1.64 -18.56
CA ALA A 211 11.01 -1.65 -17.64
C ALA A 211 11.00 -2.83 -16.65
N ARG A 212 9.88 -3.53 -16.54
CA ARG A 212 9.65 -4.46 -15.44
C ARG A 212 10.56 -5.68 -15.46
N ARG A 213 10.74 -6.32 -16.61
CA ARG A 213 11.46 -7.61 -16.69
C ARG A 213 12.87 -7.47 -16.10
N ASP A 214 13.58 -6.41 -16.50
CA ASP A 214 14.94 -6.15 -16.02
C ASP A 214 14.96 -5.84 -14.51
N TRP A 215 13.92 -5.19 -14.00
CA TRP A 215 13.78 -4.91 -12.57
C TRP A 215 13.44 -6.14 -11.72
N ASP A 216 12.55 -7.00 -12.21
CA ASP A 216 12.15 -8.25 -11.55
C ASP A 216 13.32 -9.25 -11.48
N LEU A 217 14.17 -9.27 -12.52
CA LEU A 217 15.37 -10.10 -12.58
C LEU A 217 16.53 -9.59 -11.73
N LYS A 218 16.50 -8.32 -11.30
CA LYS A 218 17.51 -7.78 -10.39
C LYS A 218 17.42 -8.52 -9.04
N PRO A 219 18.53 -8.95 -8.43
CA PRO A 219 18.50 -9.64 -7.13
C PRO A 219 17.73 -8.83 -6.06
N VAL A 220 16.96 -9.50 -5.19
CA VAL A 220 16.20 -8.83 -4.11
C VAL A 220 17.11 -7.97 -3.24
N GLN A 221 18.35 -8.40 -3.04
CA GLN A 221 19.44 -7.70 -2.34
C GLN A 221 19.65 -6.30 -2.92
N ASP A 222 19.83 -6.20 -4.22
CA ASP A 222 20.07 -4.92 -4.89
C ASP A 222 18.86 -4.00 -4.80
N ARG A 223 17.64 -4.55 -4.89
CA ARG A 223 16.41 -3.77 -4.74
C ARG A 223 16.23 -3.29 -3.29
N ALA A 224 16.54 -4.14 -2.32
CA ALA A 224 16.49 -3.84 -0.88
C ALA A 224 17.51 -2.76 -0.49
N GLN A 225 18.70 -2.74 -1.10
CA GLN A 225 19.70 -1.70 -0.86
C GLN A 225 19.20 -0.27 -1.17
N ILE A 226 18.32 -0.11 -2.16
CA ILE A 226 17.72 1.20 -2.47
C ILE A 226 16.87 1.67 -1.28
N LEU A 227 16.13 0.76 -0.64
CA LEU A 227 15.30 1.09 0.52
C LEU A 227 16.13 1.39 1.77
N PHE A 228 17.18 0.58 2.04
CA PHE A 228 18.10 0.87 3.14
C PHE A 228 18.78 2.23 2.97
N LYS A 229 19.26 2.54 1.76
CA LYS A 229 19.87 3.84 1.46
C LYS A 229 18.87 4.99 1.63
N ALA A 230 17.64 4.82 1.15
CA ALA A 230 16.58 5.82 1.32
C ALA A 230 16.24 6.03 2.79
N ALA A 231 16.20 4.97 3.60
CA ALA A 231 15.99 5.04 5.04
C ALA A 231 17.08 5.87 5.72
N ASP A 232 18.34 5.66 5.37
CA ASP A 232 19.47 6.40 5.95
C ASP A 232 19.48 7.88 5.52
N VAL A 233 19.13 8.16 4.26
CA VAL A 233 19.00 9.53 3.75
C VAL A 233 17.89 10.29 4.49
N ILE A 234 16.75 9.65 4.76
CA ILE A 234 15.64 10.25 5.49
C ILE A 234 15.95 10.34 6.98
N SER A 235 16.62 9.35 7.57
CA SER A 235 17.04 9.35 8.98
C SER A 235 18.00 10.51 9.26
N GLY A 236 18.90 10.81 8.33
CA GLY A 236 19.85 11.92 8.42
C GLY A 236 19.45 13.15 7.60
N PRO A 237 20.14 13.42 6.47
CA PRO A 237 20.16 14.74 5.83
C PRO A 237 18.81 15.25 5.30
N LYS A 238 17.83 14.37 5.07
CA LYS A 238 16.50 14.75 4.55
C LYS A 238 15.40 14.79 5.62
N ARG A 239 15.68 14.43 6.88
CA ARG A 239 14.68 14.37 7.97
C ARG A 239 13.92 15.68 8.10
N ALA A 240 14.64 16.78 8.36
CA ALA A 240 14.05 18.10 8.59
C ALA A 240 13.26 18.63 7.38
N GLU A 241 13.71 18.36 6.14
CA GLU A 241 12.99 18.77 4.93
C GLU A 241 11.64 18.06 4.82
N ILE A 242 11.63 16.74 5.03
CA ILE A 242 10.42 15.92 4.93
C ILE A 242 9.44 16.27 6.06
N LEU A 243 9.93 16.44 7.30
CA LEU A 243 9.11 16.89 8.42
C LEU A 243 8.46 18.25 8.13
N ALA A 244 9.23 19.24 7.66
CA ALA A 244 8.71 20.57 7.36
C ALA A 244 7.63 20.55 6.28
N LYS A 245 7.82 19.78 5.20
CA LYS A 245 6.83 19.61 4.12
C LYS A 245 5.56 18.94 4.63
N THR A 246 5.68 17.97 5.52
CA THR A 246 4.55 17.28 6.15
C THR A 246 3.79 18.20 7.11
N MET A 247 4.49 18.99 7.94
CA MET A 247 3.88 19.96 8.84
C MET A 247 3.10 21.03 8.06
N ILE A 248 3.74 21.70 7.11
CA ILE A 248 3.14 22.82 6.36
C ILE A 248 2.05 22.34 5.40
N GLY A 249 2.32 21.26 4.67
CA GLY A 249 1.42 20.75 3.64
C GLY A 249 0.18 20.05 4.19
N GLN A 250 0.21 19.61 5.45
CA GLN A 250 -0.85 18.76 6.02
C GLN A 250 -1.30 19.14 7.42
N GLY A 251 -0.74 20.18 8.04
CA GLY A 251 -1.14 20.64 9.36
C GLY A 251 -0.68 19.72 10.50
N LYS A 252 0.41 18.97 10.30
CA LYS A 252 0.98 18.16 11.37
C LYS A 252 1.76 19.01 12.37
N THR A 253 1.68 18.66 13.64
CA THR A 253 2.64 19.12 14.66
C THR A 253 3.96 18.37 14.51
N VAL A 254 5.02 18.86 15.16
CA VAL A 254 6.36 18.28 15.11
C VAL A 254 6.34 16.78 15.39
N VAL A 255 5.77 16.38 16.53
CA VAL A 255 5.70 14.95 16.92
C VAL A 255 4.89 14.12 15.95
N GLN A 256 3.79 14.66 15.39
CA GLN A 256 2.96 13.92 14.44
C GLN A 256 3.63 13.77 13.06
N ALA A 257 4.51 14.70 12.68
CA ALA A 257 5.33 14.61 11.48
C ALA A 257 6.53 13.68 11.69
N GLU A 258 7.15 13.73 12.86
CA GLU A 258 8.29 12.88 13.25
C GLU A 258 7.93 11.39 13.29
N ILE A 259 6.84 11.03 13.98
CA ILE A 259 6.44 9.61 14.10
C ILE A 259 5.97 9.01 12.77
N ASP A 260 5.58 9.85 11.81
CA ASP A 260 5.05 9.44 10.50
C ASP A 260 6.11 9.53 9.40
N ALA A 261 6.46 10.75 9.01
CA ALA A 261 7.26 11.02 7.82
C ALA A 261 8.76 10.75 8.01
N ALA A 262 9.21 10.55 9.26
CA ALA A 262 10.50 9.97 9.55
C ALA A 262 10.36 8.55 10.07
N ALA A 263 9.98 8.35 11.33
CA ALA A 263 10.17 7.06 12.00
C ALA A 263 9.40 5.91 11.32
N GLU A 264 8.10 6.06 11.12
CA GLU A 264 7.29 5.05 10.44
C GLU A 264 7.77 4.80 9.01
N LEU A 265 8.01 5.86 8.22
CA LEU A 265 8.51 5.72 6.85
C LEU A 265 9.87 4.99 6.76
N ILE A 266 10.81 5.36 7.62
CA ILE A 266 12.14 4.74 7.72
C ILE A 266 12.00 3.27 8.11
N ASP A 267 11.13 2.97 9.06
CA ASP A 267 10.88 1.61 9.51
C ASP A 267 10.25 0.77 8.40
N PHE A 268 9.29 1.30 7.66
CA PHE A 268 8.74 0.61 6.50
C PHE A 268 9.82 0.29 5.47
N PHE A 269 10.77 1.19 5.21
CA PHE A 269 11.87 0.90 4.28
C PHE A 269 12.79 -0.21 4.82
N ARG A 270 13.20 -0.11 6.08
CA ARG A 270 14.13 -1.08 6.70
C ARG A 270 13.49 -2.46 6.88
N PHE A 271 12.31 -2.52 7.48
CA PHE A 271 11.65 -3.79 7.79
C PHE A 271 11.13 -4.49 6.53
N ASN A 272 10.59 -3.77 5.55
CA ASN A 272 10.18 -4.42 4.30
C ASN A 272 11.36 -4.96 3.50
N ALA A 273 12.47 -4.21 3.44
CA ALA A 273 13.71 -4.69 2.81
C ALA A 273 14.21 -5.97 3.52
N LYS A 274 14.23 -5.98 4.85
CA LYS A 274 14.52 -7.17 5.65
C LYS A 274 13.56 -8.33 5.32
N HIS A 275 12.25 -8.11 5.35
CA HIS A 275 11.26 -9.16 5.12
C HIS A 275 11.34 -9.74 3.70
N ALA A 276 11.63 -8.92 2.69
CA ALA A 276 11.87 -9.40 1.33
C ALA A 276 13.11 -10.30 1.25
N LEU A 277 14.20 -9.96 1.95
CA LEU A 277 15.41 -10.78 2.03
C LEU A 277 15.20 -12.09 2.80
N GLU A 278 14.46 -12.03 3.89
CA GLU A 278 14.12 -13.22 4.70
C GLU A 278 13.19 -14.16 3.93
N LEU A 279 12.31 -13.63 3.09
CA LEU A 279 11.40 -14.42 2.26
C LEU A 279 12.15 -15.35 1.29
N GLU A 280 13.27 -14.91 0.70
CA GLU A 280 14.10 -15.77 -0.17
C GLU A 280 14.70 -16.99 0.55
N ARG A 281 14.77 -16.96 1.89
CA ARG A 281 15.27 -18.09 2.69
C ARG A 281 14.22 -19.17 2.95
N GLN A 282 12.95 -18.89 2.69
CA GLN A 282 11.87 -19.85 2.88
C GLN A 282 11.86 -20.84 1.72
N GLN A 283 12.70 -21.87 1.79
CA GLN A 283 12.88 -22.85 0.71
C GLN A 283 12.16 -24.18 1.00
N PRO A 284 11.61 -24.86 -0.04
CA PRO A 284 11.03 -26.19 0.11
C PRO A 284 12.11 -27.25 0.45
N LEU A 285 11.65 -28.40 0.96
CA LEU A 285 12.55 -29.52 1.27
C LEU A 285 13.04 -30.20 -0.01
N ASP A 286 14.31 -30.59 -0.02
CA ASP A 286 14.87 -31.50 -1.01
C ASP A 286 14.52 -32.96 -0.69
N SER A 287 14.56 -33.82 -1.72
CA SER A 287 14.35 -35.25 -1.58
C SER A 287 15.40 -36.01 -2.38
N GLY A 288 15.69 -37.27 -2.03
CA GLY A 288 16.72 -38.04 -2.73
C GLY A 288 16.55 -38.03 -4.25
N GLY A 289 17.52 -37.49 -4.98
CA GLY A 289 17.50 -37.37 -6.44
C GLY A 289 16.77 -36.16 -7.02
N SER A 290 16.26 -35.22 -6.20
CA SER A 290 15.68 -33.96 -6.67
C SER A 290 15.98 -32.78 -5.74
N THR A 291 16.32 -31.64 -6.33
CA THR A 291 16.43 -30.35 -5.64
C THR A 291 15.21 -29.48 -5.95
N ASN A 292 14.67 -28.81 -4.95
CA ASN A 292 13.56 -27.88 -5.08
C ASN A 292 14.05 -26.46 -4.72
N THR A 293 13.61 -25.47 -5.50
CA THR A 293 13.92 -24.06 -5.21
C THR A 293 12.70 -23.20 -5.44
N MET A 294 12.37 -22.35 -4.49
CA MET A 294 11.33 -21.34 -4.63
C MET A 294 11.95 -20.02 -5.08
N LEU A 295 11.53 -19.56 -6.26
CA LEU A 295 11.78 -18.21 -6.76
C LEU A 295 10.63 -17.30 -6.30
N VAL A 296 10.96 -16.04 -5.99
CA VAL A 296 10.02 -15.04 -5.45
C VAL A 296 9.84 -13.88 -6.46
N PRO A 297 9.25 -14.12 -7.65
CA PRO A 297 9.06 -13.07 -8.64
C PRO A 297 7.94 -12.11 -8.24
N GLY A 298 7.87 -10.94 -8.88
CA GLY A 298 6.75 -10.00 -8.73
C GLY A 298 5.38 -10.61 -9.09
N ALA A 299 4.30 -9.93 -8.71
CA ALA A 299 2.92 -10.45 -8.70
C ALA A 299 2.32 -10.82 -10.07
N GLY A 300 3.04 -10.67 -11.19
CA GLY A 300 2.53 -10.90 -12.54
C GLY A 300 3.50 -11.55 -13.54
N GLY A 301 4.45 -12.37 -13.09
CA GLY A 301 5.34 -13.12 -13.99
C GLY A 301 5.07 -14.62 -14.03
N SER A 302 4.54 -15.14 -15.16
CA SER A 302 4.91 -16.48 -15.62
C SER A 302 6.17 -16.35 -16.49
N TRP A 303 7.15 -17.23 -16.28
CA TRP A 303 8.45 -17.22 -16.97
C TRP A 303 8.41 -17.77 -18.40
N SER A 304 7.22 -18.07 -18.93
CA SER A 304 7.01 -18.91 -20.10
C SER A 304 6.91 -18.19 -21.45
N ASP A 305 7.35 -16.93 -21.59
CA ASP A 305 7.30 -16.24 -22.88
C ASP A 305 8.71 -16.07 -23.49
N PRO A 306 9.03 -16.77 -24.61
CA PRO A 306 10.33 -16.66 -25.27
C PRO A 306 10.48 -15.30 -26.00
N PRO A 307 11.71 -14.78 -26.18
CA PRO A 307 11.94 -13.58 -26.97
C PRO A 307 11.73 -13.87 -28.47
N PRO A 308 11.00 -13.03 -29.23
CA PRO A 308 10.86 -13.21 -30.67
C PRO A 308 12.16 -12.83 -31.43
N PRO A 309 12.45 -13.48 -32.57
CA PRO A 309 13.47 -13.03 -33.49
C PRO A 309 12.96 -11.81 -34.29
N SER A 310 13.70 -10.70 -34.21
CA SER A 310 13.70 -9.56 -35.15
C SER A 310 12.34 -9.04 -35.67
N ASP A 311 11.62 -8.24 -34.87
CA ASP A 311 10.86 -7.01 -35.24
C ASP A 311 10.10 -6.46 -34.01
N PRO A 312 9.77 -5.14 -33.92
CA PRO A 312 9.34 -4.49 -32.68
C PRO A 312 7.84 -4.71 -32.44
N VAL A 313 7.44 -5.92 -32.07
CA VAL A 313 6.11 -6.20 -31.52
C VAL A 313 6.27 -6.53 -30.04
N LEU A 314 5.95 -5.55 -29.20
CA LEU A 314 5.90 -5.67 -27.74
C LEU A 314 5.04 -6.88 -27.33
N VAL A 315 5.70 -7.95 -26.89
CA VAL A 315 5.04 -9.05 -26.17
C VAL A 315 4.81 -8.57 -24.74
N PRO A 316 3.55 -8.40 -24.27
CA PRO A 316 3.34 -7.71 -23.01
C PRO A 316 3.43 -8.67 -21.82
N VAL A 317 3.76 -8.15 -20.64
CA VAL A 317 3.85 -8.91 -19.39
C VAL A 317 2.92 -8.22 -18.37
N PRO A 318 2.07 -8.93 -17.61
CA PRO A 318 1.00 -8.28 -16.85
C PRO A 318 1.47 -7.71 -15.52
N VAL A 319 1.93 -6.46 -15.46
CA VAL A 319 2.36 -5.89 -14.18
C VAL A 319 2.08 -4.40 -14.08
N LEU A 320 0.94 -4.11 -13.49
CA LEU A 320 0.68 -2.84 -12.85
C LEU A 320 0.19 -3.15 -11.43
N VAL A 321 1.01 -2.89 -10.42
CA VAL A 321 0.47 -2.69 -9.07
C VAL A 321 0.19 -1.21 -8.94
N LEU A 322 -1.10 -0.92 -8.92
CA LEU A 322 -1.63 0.40 -8.75
C LEU A 322 -1.49 0.80 -7.28
N VAL A 323 -0.81 1.91 -7.00
CA VAL A 323 -0.79 2.48 -5.66
C VAL A 323 -1.62 3.74 -5.69
N LEU A 324 -2.83 3.60 -5.15
CA LEU A 324 -3.89 4.55 -5.32
C LEU A 324 -4.23 5.12 -3.95
N VAL A 325 -3.67 6.30 -3.68
CA VAL A 325 -3.96 7.07 -2.49
C VAL A 325 -5.00 8.10 -2.94
N LEU A 326 -6.27 7.69 -2.93
CA LEU A 326 -7.34 8.51 -3.47
C LEU A 326 -8.14 9.28 -2.43
N VAL A 327 -7.92 10.58 -2.50
CA VAL A 327 -8.82 11.70 -2.19
C VAL A 327 -9.68 11.94 -3.43
N LEU A 328 -11.01 11.81 -3.35
CA LEU A 328 -11.87 11.88 -4.54
C LEU A 328 -13.15 12.68 -4.27
N VAL A 329 -13.45 13.64 -5.16
CA VAL A 329 -14.76 14.31 -5.27
C VAL A 329 -15.12 14.58 -6.73
N LEU A 330 -16.38 14.29 -7.08
CA LEU A 330 -17.03 14.72 -8.33
C LEU A 330 -17.85 16.01 -8.11
N VAL A 331 -17.89 16.86 -9.14
CA VAL A 331 -18.76 18.04 -9.31
C VAL A 331 -19.98 17.63 -10.14
N LEU A 332 -21.19 18.01 -9.73
CA LEU A 332 -22.33 18.07 -10.65
C LEU A 332 -22.83 19.51 -10.76
N VAL A 333 -22.73 20.05 -11.98
CA VAL A 333 -23.39 21.29 -12.41
C VAL A 333 -24.85 20.96 -12.70
N LEU A 334 -25.79 21.66 -12.05
CA LEU A 334 -27.15 21.79 -12.55
C LEU A 334 -27.43 23.26 -12.85
N VAL A 335 -27.68 23.52 -14.13
CA VAL A 335 -28.13 24.78 -14.71
C VAL A 335 -29.58 25.01 -14.30
N LEU A 336 -29.84 26.07 -13.52
CA LEU A 336 -31.06 26.88 -13.64
C LEU A 336 -30.64 28.34 -13.45
N GLY A 337 -30.91 29.17 -14.46
CA GLY A 337 -30.35 30.50 -14.63
C GLY A 337 -30.90 31.58 -13.70
N GLN A 338 -30.09 32.62 -13.48
CA GLN A 338 -30.36 34.07 -13.66
C GLN A 338 -29.16 34.90 -13.14
N GLY A 339 -28.51 35.69 -14.01
CA GLY A 339 -27.80 36.97 -13.70
C GLY A 339 -26.31 36.97 -13.21
N PRO A 340 -25.42 37.87 -13.70
CA PRO A 340 -23.96 37.73 -13.59
C PRO A 340 -23.27 38.57 -12.48
N GLY A 341 -22.16 38.06 -11.93
CA GLY A 341 -21.19 38.81 -11.13
C GLY A 341 -19.80 38.16 -11.21
N PRO A 342 -18.70 38.92 -11.42
CA PRO A 342 -17.37 38.34 -11.58
C PRO A 342 -16.66 38.20 -10.22
N GLY A 343 -16.06 37.03 -9.99
CA GLY A 343 -14.97 36.87 -9.02
C GLY A 343 -15.30 36.19 -7.70
N SER A 344 -15.36 34.85 -7.72
CA SER A 344 -14.74 33.93 -6.73
C SER A 344 -15.32 32.53 -6.94
N ARG A 345 -14.70 31.72 -7.81
CA ARG A 345 -15.00 30.28 -7.87
C ARG A 345 -13.95 29.55 -7.05
N SER A 346 -14.35 29.13 -5.85
CA SER A 346 -13.57 28.32 -4.92
C SER A 346 -13.43 26.88 -5.42
N TRP A 347 -12.29 26.24 -5.17
CA TRP A 347 -12.00 24.86 -5.56
C TRP A 347 -11.35 24.09 -4.39
N SER A 348 -11.92 22.93 -4.06
CA SER A 348 -11.81 22.13 -2.80
C SER A 348 -11.38 20.67 -3.05
N ARG A 349 -10.74 19.89 -2.13
CA ARG A 349 -10.50 18.38 -2.21
C ARG A 349 -9.76 17.68 -0.98
N SER A 350 -10.39 16.68 -0.25
CA SER A 350 -9.85 15.73 0.82
C SER A 350 -10.11 14.21 0.55
N TRP A 351 -9.46 13.16 1.11
CA TRP A 351 -8.82 12.83 2.43
C TRP A 351 -7.71 11.72 2.39
N VAL A 352 -6.54 11.88 3.08
CA VAL A 352 -5.76 10.88 3.92
C VAL A 352 -4.59 11.62 4.64
N PRO A 353 -4.24 11.37 5.94
CA PRO A 353 -2.93 11.69 6.57
C PRO A 353 -1.71 11.17 5.77
N VAL A 354 -0.48 11.69 5.96
CA VAL A 354 0.75 11.10 5.35
C VAL A 354 1.09 9.69 5.82
N LEU A 355 0.39 9.21 6.86
CA LEU A 355 0.49 7.86 7.43
C LEU A 355 0.30 6.73 6.40
N VAL A 356 -0.11 7.01 5.16
CA VAL A 356 -0.31 5.99 4.12
C VAL A 356 0.07 6.41 2.67
N PRO A 357 -0.01 7.70 2.26
CA PRO A 357 0.38 8.15 0.93
C PRO A 357 1.77 7.74 0.45
N VAL A 358 2.72 7.57 1.38
CA VAL A 358 4.14 7.28 1.12
C VAL A 358 4.53 5.83 1.39
N LEU A 359 3.78 5.11 2.25
CA LEU A 359 4.13 3.75 2.69
C LEU A 359 3.84 2.68 1.63
N VAL A 360 2.76 2.89 0.88
CA VAL A 360 2.13 1.93 -0.04
C VAL A 360 2.91 1.72 -1.36
N PRO A 361 3.56 2.75 -1.96
CA PRO A 361 4.28 2.59 -3.24
C PRO A 361 5.71 2.07 -3.13
N VAL A 362 6.28 2.02 -1.92
CA VAL A 362 7.72 1.76 -1.76
C VAL A 362 8.06 0.30 -1.46
N LEU A 363 7.10 -0.45 -0.88
CA LEU A 363 7.26 -1.90 -0.69
C LEU A 363 7.17 -2.65 -2.03
N VAL A 364 6.19 -2.32 -2.85
CA VAL A 364 5.83 -3.13 -4.01
C VAL A 364 7.01 -3.31 -5.01
N PRO A 365 7.83 -2.28 -5.27
CA PRO A 365 9.02 -2.42 -6.12
C PRO A 365 10.09 -3.35 -5.59
N VAL A 366 10.28 -3.48 -4.26
CA VAL A 366 11.35 -4.35 -3.72
C VAL A 366 11.13 -5.83 -4.06
N LEU A 367 9.89 -6.20 -4.38
CA LEU A 367 9.49 -7.53 -4.82
C LEU A 367 9.44 -7.66 -6.36
N GLY A 368 10.07 -6.75 -7.11
CA GLY A 368 10.20 -6.85 -8.57
C GLY A 368 9.03 -6.28 -9.37
N ASN A 369 8.09 -5.59 -8.72
CA ASN A 369 6.95 -4.96 -9.40
C ASN A 369 7.28 -3.55 -9.90
N VAL A 370 6.45 -3.05 -10.81
CA VAL A 370 6.42 -1.64 -11.25
C VAL A 370 5.09 -1.01 -10.84
N VAL A 371 5.12 0.30 -10.59
CA VAL A 371 4.05 1.01 -9.87
C VAL A 371 3.68 2.31 -10.59
N LEU A 372 2.37 2.54 -10.71
CA LEU A 372 1.84 3.89 -10.89
C LEU A 372 1.37 4.39 -9.55
N TRP A 373 2.02 5.45 -9.06
CA TRP A 373 1.69 6.06 -7.80
C TRP A 373 0.87 7.32 -8.03
N LYS A 374 -0.40 7.27 -7.62
CA LYS A 374 -1.24 8.45 -7.49
C LYS A 374 -1.21 8.95 -6.03
N PRO A 375 -0.41 9.97 -5.70
CA PRO A 375 -0.37 10.55 -4.35
C PRO A 375 -1.66 11.29 -4.01
N SER A 376 -1.89 11.53 -2.72
CA SER A 376 -2.96 12.44 -2.25
C SER A 376 -2.62 13.89 -2.62
N ASP A 377 -3.61 14.61 -3.12
CA ASP A 377 -3.49 16.03 -3.46
C ASP A 377 -3.06 16.89 -2.26
N ALA A 378 -3.59 16.57 -1.07
CA ALA A 378 -3.30 17.27 0.16
C ALA A 378 -1.94 16.87 0.78
N ALA A 379 -1.22 15.92 0.18
CA ALA A 379 0.09 15.45 0.64
C ALA A 379 1.17 15.54 -0.46
N MET A 380 0.95 16.36 -1.49
CA MET A 380 1.76 16.35 -2.70
C MET A 380 3.25 16.67 -2.46
N SER A 381 3.54 17.73 -1.71
CA SER A 381 4.92 18.18 -1.48
C SER A 381 5.76 17.17 -0.70
N ALA A 382 5.21 16.57 0.35
CA ALA A 382 5.87 15.50 1.10
C ALA A 382 6.05 14.23 0.24
N SER A 383 5.00 13.84 -0.49
CA SER A 383 5.03 12.67 -1.39
C SER A 383 6.12 12.82 -2.46
N TYR A 384 6.21 13.99 -3.10
CA TYR A 384 7.22 14.25 -4.12
C TYR A 384 8.64 14.33 -3.54
N ALA A 385 8.82 14.81 -2.30
CA ALA A 385 10.12 14.77 -1.64
C ALA A 385 10.61 13.33 -1.44
N VAL A 386 9.73 12.42 -1.02
CA VAL A 386 10.09 11.00 -0.86
C VAL A 386 10.32 10.33 -2.22
N TYR A 387 9.52 10.66 -3.23
CA TYR A 387 9.77 10.23 -4.60
C TYR A 387 11.20 10.60 -5.04
N LYS A 388 11.61 11.87 -4.85
CA LYS A 388 12.95 12.35 -5.18
C LYS A 388 14.04 11.58 -4.43
N VAL A 389 13.87 11.34 -3.13
CA VAL A 389 14.82 10.54 -2.34
C VAL A 389 15.00 9.14 -2.93
N LEU A 390 13.92 8.46 -3.32
CA LEU A 390 14.02 7.14 -3.93
C LEU A 390 14.79 7.18 -5.26
N ARG A 391 14.54 8.18 -6.11
CA ARG A 391 15.28 8.38 -7.36
C ARG A 391 16.77 8.65 -7.10
N GLU A 392 17.10 9.54 -6.16
CA GLU A 392 18.46 9.85 -5.72
C GLU A 392 19.17 8.63 -5.10
N CYS A 393 18.42 7.72 -4.48
CA CYS A 393 18.94 6.47 -3.92
C CYS A 393 19.14 5.35 -4.95
N GLY A 394 18.83 5.60 -6.22
CA GLY A 394 19.11 4.68 -7.32
C GLY A 394 17.90 3.93 -7.84
N LEU A 395 16.67 4.32 -7.47
CA LEU A 395 15.47 3.76 -8.09
C LEU A 395 15.46 4.08 -9.61
N PRO A 396 15.50 3.06 -10.48
CA PRO A 396 15.55 3.29 -11.93
C PRO A 396 14.29 4.01 -12.46
N PRO A 397 14.38 4.69 -13.61
CA PRO A 397 13.21 5.23 -14.28
C PRO A 397 12.20 4.12 -14.58
N ASN A 398 10.92 4.50 -14.64
CA ASN A 398 9.76 3.65 -14.95
C ASN A 398 9.37 2.60 -13.90
N ILE A 399 10.13 2.46 -12.81
CA ILE A 399 9.77 1.56 -11.71
C ILE A 399 8.64 2.14 -10.86
N ILE A 400 8.72 3.43 -10.51
CA ILE A 400 7.61 4.20 -9.93
C ILE A 400 7.33 5.40 -10.83
N GLN A 401 6.12 5.48 -11.35
CA GLN A 401 5.59 6.65 -12.06
C GLN A 401 4.87 7.54 -11.05
N PHE A 402 5.24 8.82 -10.97
CA PHE A 402 4.61 9.78 -10.06
C PHE A 402 3.49 10.51 -10.81
N LEU A 403 2.24 10.10 -10.58
CA LEU A 403 1.08 10.53 -11.38
C LEU A 403 -0.03 11.08 -10.49
N PRO A 404 0.06 12.34 -10.02
CA PRO A 404 -1.11 13.05 -9.54
C PRO A 404 -2.21 12.99 -10.60
N ALA A 405 -3.43 12.62 -10.23
CA ALA A 405 -4.52 12.44 -11.18
C ALA A 405 -5.87 12.61 -10.49
N ASP A 406 -6.90 12.95 -11.27
CA ASP A 406 -8.27 12.86 -10.80
C ASP A 406 -8.64 11.40 -10.54
N GLY A 407 -9.41 11.15 -9.49
CA GLY A 407 -9.56 9.79 -9.01
C GLY A 407 -10.40 8.82 -9.82
N PRO A 408 -11.58 9.21 -10.30
CA PRO A 408 -12.33 8.44 -11.26
C PRO A 408 -11.49 8.18 -12.50
N VAL A 409 -10.87 9.23 -13.07
CA VAL A 409 -10.02 9.10 -14.26
C VAL A 409 -8.90 8.09 -14.04
N PHE A 410 -8.20 8.17 -12.91
CA PHE A 410 -7.12 7.24 -12.58
C PHE A 410 -7.65 5.81 -12.38
N GLY A 411 -8.67 5.63 -11.56
CA GLY A 411 -9.28 4.32 -11.30
C GLY A 411 -9.85 3.68 -12.56
N ASP A 412 -10.58 4.42 -13.39
CA ASP A 412 -11.17 3.93 -14.63
C ASP A 412 -10.07 3.52 -15.62
N THR A 413 -9.05 4.36 -15.78
CA THR A 413 -7.96 4.08 -16.73
C THR A 413 -7.21 2.80 -16.37
N VAL A 414 -6.83 2.65 -15.10
CA VAL A 414 -6.01 1.51 -14.67
C VAL A 414 -6.80 0.22 -14.53
N THR A 415 -8.09 0.26 -14.16
CA THR A 415 -8.94 -0.95 -14.17
C THR A 415 -9.30 -1.40 -15.57
N THR A 416 -9.23 -0.54 -16.59
CA THR A 416 -9.39 -0.97 -18.00
C THR A 416 -8.13 -1.56 -18.62
N SER A 417 -6.99 -1.52 -17.93
CA SER A 417 -5.73 -2.07 -18.44
C SER A 417 -5.65 -3.58 -18.22
N GLN A 418 -5.48 -4.35 -19.29
CA GLN A 418 -5.19 -5.79 -19.24
C GLN A 418 -3.95 -6.16 -18.40
N HIS A 419 -3.07 -5.19 -18.14
CA HIS A 419 -1.82 -5.38 -17.38
C HIS A 419 -1.99 -5.18 -15.87
N LEU A 420 -3.18 -4.80 -15.38
CA LEU A 420 -3.43 -4.66 -13.95
C LEU A 420 -3.17 -5.99 -13.22
N ALA A 421 -2.26 -5.98 -12.24
CA ALA A 421 -1.88 -7.13 -11.42
C ALA A 421 -2.26 -6.93 -9.94
N GLY A 422 -2.46 -5.69 -9.52
CA GLY A 422 -2.99 -5.42 -8.18
C GLY A 422 -3.31 -3.97 -7.92
N ILE A 423 -4.06 -3.74 -6.85
CA ILE A 423 -4.38 -2.42 -6.32
C ILE A 423 -4.01 -2.43 -4.84
N ASN A 424 -3.10 -1.54 -4.47
CA ASN A 424 -2.73 -1.26 -3.09
C ASN A 424 -3.36 0.08 -2.69
N PHE A 425 -4.41 0.02 -1.87
CA PHE A 425 -5.33 1.13 -1.60
C PHE A 425 -5.36 1.50 -0.12
N THR A 426 -5.47 2.79 0.14
CA THR A 426 -5.92 3.27 1.44
C THR A 426 -6.79 4.51 1.29
N GLY A 427 -7.96 4.49 1.93
CA GLY A 427 -9.00 5.51 1.79
C GLY A 427 -10.37 4.99 2.26
N SER A 428 -11.47 5.47 1.69
CA SER A 428 -12.83 5.20 2.23
C SER A 428 -13.54 3.91 1.73
N VAL A 429 -14.40 3.31 2.56
CA VAL A 429 -15.42 2.24 2.29
C VAL A 429 -16.85 2.75 2.69
N PRO A 430 -17.99 2.26 2.13
CA PRO A 430 -19.22 3.08 1.93
C PRO A 430 -20.13 3.44 3.12
N GLY A 431 -20.90 4.52 2.84
CA GLY A 431 -22.38 4.57 2.86
C GLY A 431 -22.95 4.85 1.44
N PRO A 432 -24.29 4.78 1.19
CA PRO A 432 -24.93 4.77 -0.13
C PRO A 432 -25.24 6.15 -0.74
N SER A 433 -25.57 6.16 -2.04
CA SER A 433 -26.08 7.28 -2.83
C SER A 433 -27.61 7.43 -2.80
N ASN A 434 -28.10 8.67 -2.92
CA ASN A 434 -29.53 8.99 -3.07
C ASN A 434 -30.19 8.20 -4.22
N PRO A 435 -31.39 7.62 -4.03
CA PRO A 435 -32.35 7.61 -5.12
C PRO A 435 -32.77 9.06 -5.37
N ASN A 436 -32.65 9.54 -6.62
CA ASN A 436 -33.42 10.71 -7.02
C ASN A 436 -34.88 10.39 -6.70
N GLY A 437 -35.58 11.30 -5.98
CA GLY A 437 -37.02 11.19 -5.81
C GLY A 437 -37.68 10.95 -7.18
N PRO A 438 -38.82 10.23 -7.25
CA PRO A 438 -39.49 10.01 -8.52
C PRO A 438 -39.66 11.37 -9.19
N GLY A 439 -39.09 11.51 -10.39
CA GLY A 439 -39.33 12.69 -11.20
C GLY A 439 -40.83 12.91 -11.27
N ASN A 440 -41.28 14.15 -11.06
CA ASN A 440 -42.67 14.49 -11.29
C ASN A 440 -43.09 13.89 -12.63
N PRO A 441 -44.23 13.19 -12.72
CA PRO A 441 -44.70 12.67 -13.99
C PRO A 441 -44.72 13.83 -14.97
N SER A 442 -44.09 13.63 -16.12
CA SER A 442 -44.21 14.53 -17.25
C SER A 442 -45.71 14.81 -17.43
N GLY A 443 -46.10 16.07 -17.21
CA GLY A 443 -47.47 16.50 -17.44
C GLY A 443 -47.89 16.08 -18.85
N PRO A 444 -49.16 15.69 -19.05
CA PRO A 444 -49.61 15.22 -20.36
C PRO A 444 -49.25 16.26 -21.42
N SER A 445 -48.59 15.80 -22.48
CA SER A 445 -48.36 16.61 -23.66
C SER A 445 -49.70 17.14 -24.17
N ASN A 446 -49.77 18.46 -24.40
CA ASN A 446 -50.95 19.11 -24.97
C ASN A 446 -51.37 18.38 -26.27
N PRO A 447 -52.68 18.10 -26.45
CA PRO A 447 -53.15 17.38 -27.63
C PRO A 447 -52.98 18.24 -28.88
N SER A 448 -52.35 17.66 -29.90
CA SER A 448 -52.33 18.17 -31.27
C SER A 448 -53.78 18.25 -31.80
N GLY A 449 -54.17 19.40 -32.34
CA GLY A 449 -55.52 19.67 -32.84
C GLY A 449 -55.96 18.75 -34.00
N PRO A 450 -57.28 18.62 -34.24
CA PRO A 450 -57.83 17.62 -35.14
C PRO A 450 -57.77 18.05 -36.61
N SER A 451 -57.39 17.11 -37.49
CA SER A 451 -57.68 17.19 -38.93
C SER A 451 -58.92 16.36 -39.27
N ASN A 452 -59.84 16.96 -40.02
CA ASN A 452 -61.22 16.54 -40.34
C ASN A 452 -61.41 15.15 -41.01
N PRO A 453 -62.63 14.56 -40.92
CA PRO A 453 -62.92 13.18 -41.31
C PRO A 453 -63.43 13.02 -42.77
N ARG A 454 -63.31 11.80 -43.32
CA ARG A 454 -64.19 11.30 -44.40
C ARG A 454 -64.76 9.94 -44.00
N GLY A 455 -66.08 9.81 -44.17
CA GLY A 455 -66.90 8.68 -43.74
C GLY A 455 -66.96 7.48 -44.71
N PRO A 456 -68.06 6.70 -44.72
CA PRO A 456 -67.99 5.26 -44.43
C PRO A 456 -68.43 4.35 -45.59
N SER A 457 -68.14 3.04 -45.49
CA SER A 457 -68.86 2.01 -46.25
C SER A 457 -69.04 0.71 -45.46
N ASN A 458 -70.26 0.18 -45.55
CA ASN A 458 -70.94 -0.81 -44.72
C ASN A 458 -70.77 -2.29 -45.22
N PRO A 459 -71.36 -3.31 -44.56
CA PRO A 459 -70.79 -4.67 -44.38
C PRO A 459 -71.41 -5.78 -45.28
N ARG A 460 -70.82 -6.99 -45.25
CA ARG A 460 -71.51 -8.26 -45.56
C ARG A 460 -71.02 -9.40 -44.66
N GLY A 461 -71.96 -10.10 -44.01
CA GLY A 461 -71.81 -11.50 -43.55
C GLY A 461 -72.39 -12.47 -44.60
N PRO A 462 -72.82 -13.68 -44.21
CA PRO A 462 -72.00 -14.81 -43.75
C PRO A 462 -72.24 -16.08 -44.60
N SER A 463 -71.36 -17.08 -44.52
CA SER A 463 -71.65 -18.44 -45.01
C SER A 463 -70.79 -19.49 -44.26
N GLY A 464 -71.42 -20.30 -43.41
CA GLY A 464 -70.92 -21.63 -43.00
C GLY A 464 -71.38 -22.69 -44.02
N ALA A 465 -71.13 -23.99 -43.89
CA ALA A 465 -70.29 -24.79 -43.00
C ALA A 465 -70.06 -26.15 -43.70
N SER A 466 -68.88 -26.76 -43.56
CA SER A 466 -68.71 -28.21 -43.78
C SER A 466 -67.49 -28.72 -42.99
N ASN A 467 -67.77 -29.37 -41.87
CA ASN A 467 -66.93 -30.37 -41.19
C ASN A 467 -67.49 -31.78 -41.56
N PRO A 468 -66.86 -32.93 -41.23
CA PRO A 468 -65.67 -33.16 -40.39
C PRO A 468 -64.65 -34.22 -40.92
N SER A 469 -63.43 -34.24 -40.40
CA SER A 469 -62.71 -35.46 -39.93
C SER A 469 -61.46 -35.05 -39.14
N GLY A 470 -61.42 -35.31 -37.83
CA GLY A 470 -60.21 -35.15 -36.99
C GLY A 470 -59.35 -36.42 -36.95
N PRO A 471 -58.43 -36.59 -35.98
CA PRO A 471 -57.67 -35.59 -35.24
C PRO A 471 -56.15 -35.80 -35.39
N VAL A 472 -55.34 -34.75 -35.53
CA VAL A 472 -53.92 -34.83 -35.17
C VAL A 472 -53.36 -33.48 -34.72
N THR A 473 -53.08 -33.42 -33.40
CA THR A 473 -52.06 -32.64 -32.66
C THR A 473 -51.82 -31.15 -32.98
N PRO A 474 -51.98 -30.24 -32.00
CA PRO A 474 -51.74 -28.81 -32.18
C PRO A 474 -50.24 -28.48 -32.34
N VAL A 475 -49.94 -27.77 -33.41
CA VAL A 475 -48.73 -26.95 -33.57
C VAL A 475 -48.78 -25.85 -32.51
N VAL A 476 -47.71 -25.74 -31.73
CA VAL A 476 -47.56 -24.83 -30.58
C VAL A 476 -47.80 -23.37 -30.99
N PRO A 477 -48.55 -22.57 -30.20
CA PRO A 477 -48.79 -21.16 -30.47
C PRO A 477 -47.50 -20.34 -30.49
N VAL A 478 -47.44 -19.40 -31.43
CA VAL A 478 -46.46 -18.30 -31.47
C VAL A 478 -46.42 -17.63 -30.09
N VAL A 479 -45.27 -17.74 -29.43
CA VAL A 479 -45.00 -17.13 -28.14
C VAL A 479 -45.06 -15.60 -28.31
N PRO A 480 -45.78 -14.87 -27.44
CA PRO A 480 -45.80 -13.41 -27.48
C PRO A 480 -44.39 -12.87 -27.30
N VAL A 481 -44.07 -11.84 -28.09
CA VAL A 481 -42.86 -11.03 -27.99
C VAL A 481 -42.61 -10.73 -26.50
N THR A 482 -41.47 -11.19 -26.00
CA THR A 482 -41.03 -10.89 -24.64
C THR A 482 -41.17 -9.39 -24.39
N PRO A 483 -41.68 -8.96 -23.21
CA PRO A 483 -41.66 -7.55 -22.90
C PRO A 483 -40.22 -7.07 -23.02
N VAL A 484 -40.03 -5.98 -23.78
CA VAL A 484 -38.76 -5.27 -23.86
C VAL A 484 -38.30 -5.09 -22.42
N VAL A 485 -37.22 -5.78 -22.06
CA VAL A 485 -36.57 -5.62 -20.77
C VAL A 485 -36.37 -4.11 -20.60
N PRO A 486 -36.86 -3.49 -19.52
CA PRO A 486 -36.57 -2.09 -19.28
C PRO A 486 -35.05 -1.96 -19.36
N VAL A 487 -34.55 -1.16 -20.31
CA VAL A 487 -33.16 -0.74 -20.28
C VAL A 487 -33.01 -0.03 -18.95
N THR A 488 -32.51 -0.77 -17.96
CA THR A 488 -32.21 -0.22 -16.66
C THR A 488 -31.21 0.89 -16.91
N PRO A 489 -31.51 2.16 -16.56
CA PRO A 489 -30.45 3.14 -16.52
C PRO A 489 -29.40 2.58 -15.58
N VAL A 490 -28.16 2.48 -16.07
CA VAL A 490 -27.00 2.11 -15.25
C VAL A 490 -26.81 3.23 -14.24
N VAL A 491 -27.53 3.14 -13.13
CA VAL A 491 -27.35 3.99 -11.95
C VAL A 491 -26.12 3.43 -11.25
N GLN A 492 -24.98 4.14 -11.38
CA GLN A 492 -23.73 3.75 -10.73
C GLN A 492 -23.89 3.83 -9.20
N PRO A 493 -23.63 2.73 -8.46
CA PRO A 493 -23.73 2.75 -7.00
C PRO A 493 -22.49 3.43 -6.39
N GLU A 494 -22.62 4.71 -6.00
CA GLU A 494 -21.56 5.46 -5.33
C GLU A 494 -21.41 5.01 -3.88
N GLY A 495 -20.41 4.16 -3.62
CA GLY A 495 -20.17 3.62 -2.29
C GLY A 495 -18.73 3.14 -1.97
N ARG A 496 -17.64 3.91 -2.08
CA ARG A 496 -17.36 5.07 -2.94
C ARG A 496 -16.03 4.89 -3.70
N THR A 497 -14.96 4.37 -3.08
CA THR A 497 -13.68 4.15 -3.81
C THR A 497 -13.21 2.70 -3.82
N PHE A 498 -12.89 2.06 -2.67
CA PHE A 498 -12.35 0.69 -2.71
C PHE A 498 -13.34 -0.33 -3.30
N ARG A 499 -14.61 -0.30 -2.85
CA ARG A 499 -15.65 -1.16 -3.45
C ARG A 499 -15.94 -0.82 -4.91
N ARG A 500 -15.76 0.44 -5.33
CA ARG A 500 -15.88 0.84 -6.74
C ARG A 500 -14.78 0.20 -7.57
N LEU A 501 -13.52 0.34 -7.14
CA LEU A 501 -12.37 -0.31 -7.77
C LEU A 501 -12.53 -1.83 -7.80
N TRP A 502 -13.01 -2.43 -6.71
CA TRP A 502 -13.29 -3.87 -6.65
C TRP A 502 -14.34 -4.30 -7.68
N LYS A 503 -15.45 -3.56 -7.79
CA LYS A 503 -16.49 -3.81 -8.81
C LYS A 503 -15.94 -3.64 -10.22
N GLN A 504 -15.18 -2.58 -10.47
CA GLN A 504 -14.55 -2.35 -11.77
C GLN A 504 -13.59 -3.49 -12.15
N VAL A 505 -12.82 -4.01 -11.20
CA VAL A 505 -11.98 -5.19 -11.43
C VAL A 505 -12.83 -6.42 -11.72
N ALA A 506 -13.91 -6.65 -10.95
CA ALA A 506 -14.79 -7.78 -11.20
C ALA A 506 -15.49 -7.69 -12.59
N GLU A 507 -15.89 -6.50 -13.01
CA GLU A 507 -16.53 -6.25 -14.31
C GLU A 507 -15.56 -6.44 -15.49
N ASN A 508 -14.26 -6.24 -15.29
CA ASN A 508 -13.22 -6.34 -16.32
C ASN A 508 -12.41 -7.64 -16.23
N LEU A 509 -12.88 -8.64 -15.47
CA LEU A 509 -12.11 -9.83 -15.11
C LEU A 509 -11.54 -10.57 -16.33
N ASP A 510 -12.34 -10.68 -17.40
CA ASP A 510 -11.98 -11.37 -18.64
C ASP A 510 -10.89 -10.64 -19.46
N SER A 511 -10.64 -9.36 -19.17
CA SER A 511 -9.63 -8.56 -19.88
C SER A 511 -8.23 -8.70 -19.29
N TYR A 512 -8.11 -9.14 -18.03
CA TYR A 512 -6.84 -9.23 -17.35
C TYR A 512 -6.10 -10.52 -17.69
N ARG A 513 -4.77 -10.45 -17.72
CA ARG A 513 -3.94 -11.65 -17.95
C ARG A 513 -3.74 -12.49 -16.70
N THR A 514 -4.01 -11.92 -15.53
CA THR A 514 -3.98 -12.58 -14.22
C THR A 514 -5.04 -11.95 -13.35
N PHE A 515 -5.45 -12.63 -12.28
CA PHE A 515 -6.41 -12.08 -11.32
C PHE A 515 -5.78 -10.93 -10.52
N PRO A 516 -6.27 -9.68 -10.65
CA PRO A 516 -5.68 -8.57 -9.91
C PRO A 516 -5.86 -8.73 -8.39
N ARG A 517 -4.78 -8.47 -7.65
CA ARG A 517 -4.77 -8.56 -6.18
C ARG A 517 -5.15 -7.22 -5.56
N LEU A 518 -6.29 -7.16 -4.87
CA LEU A 518 -6.71 -5.96 -4.16
C LEU A 518 -6.31 -6.06 -2.68
N ALA A 519 -5.64 -5.02 -2.19
CA ALA A 519 -5.32 -4.78 -0.78
C ALA A 519 -5.86 -3.39 -0.42
N GLY A 520 -6.63 -3.29 0.67
CA GLY A 520 -7.33 -2.07 1.03
C GLY A 520 -7.41 -1.87 2.53
N GLU A 521 -6.87 -0.76 3.02
CA GLU A 521 -7.08 -0.25 4.38
C GLU A 521 -8.10 0.90 4.35
N CYS A 522 -9.19 0.78 5.11
CA CYS A 522 -10.45 1.42 4.77
C CYS A 522 -11.10 2.30 5.85
N GLY A 523 -10.32 2.69 6.87
CA GLY A 523 -10.79 3.52 7.98
C GLY A 523 -11.39 2.71 9.13
N GLY A 524 -11.85 3.43 10.16
CA GLY A 524 -12.32 2.82 11.40
C GLY A 524 -13.42 3.61 12.09
N LYS A 525 -14.01 3.00 13.12
CA LYS A 525 -14.85 3.70 14.10
C LYS A 525 -14.46 3.21 15.48
N ASN A 526 -13.26 3.62 15.86
CA ASN A 526 -12.49 2.99 16.93
C ASN A 526 -13.06 3.36 18.30
N PHE A 527 -12.90 2.42 19.24
CA PHE A 527 -13.48 2.55 20.58
C PHE A 527 -12.41 2.51 21.67
N HIS A 528 -12.66 3.23 22.76
CA HIS A 528 -12.06 2.98 24.06
C HIS A 528 -13.14 2.48 25.02
N PHE A 529 -12.96 1.29 25.58
CA PHE A 529 -13.78 0.74 26.65
C PHE A 529 -13.04 0.89 27.97
N VAL A 530 -13.72 1.39 28.98
CA VAL A 530 -13.19 1.60 30.32
C VAL A 530 -13.96 0.69 31.26
N HIS A 531 -13.25 -0.09 32.07
CA HIS A 531 -13.84 -0.85 33.18
C HIS A 531 -13.66 -0.09 34.49
N LYS A 532 -14.46 -0.39 35.53
CA LYS A 532 -14.36 0.27 36.86
C LYS A 532 -12.99 0.12 37.53
N SER A 533 -12.20 -0.88 37.15
CA SER A 533 -10.82 -1.06 37.62
C SER A 533 -9.76 -0.30 36.83
N ALA A 534 -10.14 0.53 35.85
CA ALA A 534 -9.20 1.27 35.02
C ALA A 534 -8.39 2.30 35.81
N ASP A 535 -7.15 2.53 35.38
CA ASP A 535 -6.39 3.71 35.80
C ASP A 535 -6.94 4.96 35.09
N VAL A 536 -7.57 5.84 35.86
CA VAL A 536 -8.26 7.04 35.32
C VAL A 536 -7.31 7.96 34.57
N GLN A 537 -6.07 8.12 35.04
CA GLN A 537 -5.12 9.02 34.40
C GLN A 537 -4.70 8.51 33.02
N SER A 538 -4.48 7.20 32.88
CA SER A 538 -4.20 6.54 31.60
C SER A 538 -5.39 6.62 30.65
N VAL A 539 -6.62 6.41 31.14
CA VAL A 539 -7.85 6.57 30.36
C VAL A 539 -7.96 7.97 29.78
N VAL A 540 -7.81 9.00 30.62
CA VAL A 540 -7.95 10.40 30.22
C VAL A 540 -6.87 10.78 29.20
N ASN A 541 -5.59 10.57 29.52
CA ASN A 541 -4.48 10.94 28.65
C ASN A 541 -4.47 10.15 27.32
N GLY A 542 -4.74 8.84 27.41
CA GLY A 542 -4.82 7.97 26.25
C GLY A 542 -5.97 8.37 25.32
N THR A 543 -7.13 8.72 25.88
CA THR A 543 -8.30 9.14 25.09
C THR A 543 -8.11 10.50 24.45
N ILE A 544 -7.58 11.50 25.18
CA ILE A 544 -7.24 12.82 24.61
C ILE A 544 -6.31 12.66 23.42
N ARG A 545 -5.22 11.90 23.57
CA ARG A 545 -4.27 11.68 22.47
C ARG A 545 -4.91 10.94 21.30
N SER A 546 -5.65 9.87 21.58
CA SER A 546 -6.28 9.06 20.52
C SER A 546 -7.31 9.84 19.71
N ALA A 547 -8.13 10.66 20.37
CA ALA A 547 -9.23 11.38 19.73
C ALA A 547 -8.77 12.67 19.02
N PHE A 548 -7.77 13.37 19.56
CA PHE A 548 -7.48 14.74 19.15
C PHE A 548 -6.09 14.96 18.53
N GLU A 549 -5.11 14.07 18.71
CA GLU A 549 -3.84 14.21 17.99
C GLU A 549 -4.09 14.23 16.48
N PHE A 550 -3.42 15.17 15.79
CA PHE A 550 -3.63 15.41 14.36
C PHE A 550 -5.11 15.70 14.00
N GLY A 551 -5.87 16.27 14.94
CA GLY A 551 -7.28 16.63 14.75
C GLY A 551 -8.19 15.42 14.57
N GLY A 552 -7.84 14.27 15.14
CA GLY A 552 -8.60 13.02 14.97
C GLY A 552 -8.53 12.45 13.55
N GLN A 553 -7.62 12.95 12.71
CA GLN A 553 -7.48 12.54 11.31
C GLN A 553 -6.59 11.30 11.15
N LYS A 554 -6.85 10.28 11.96
CA LYS A 554 -6.19 8.97 11.90
C LYS A 554 -7.26 7.91 11.75
N CYS A 555 -7.03 6.93 10.88
CA CYS A 555 -7.93 5.78 10.75
C CYS A 555 -8.14 5.04 12.09
N SER A 556 -7.17 5.12 13.00
CA SER A 556 -7.17 4.53 14.33
C SER A 556 -7.65 5.45 15.47
N ALA A 557 -8.04 6.69 15.17
CA ALA A 557 -8.46 7.66 16.18
C ALA A 557 -9.70 7.18 16.97
N CYS A 558 -9.64 7.27 18.29
CA CYS A 558 -10.80 6.97 19.13
C CYS A 558 -11.90 8.01 18.88
N SER A 559 -13.08 7.54 18.48
CA SER A 559 -14.26 8.39 18.28
C SER A 559 -15.43 7.99 19.18
N ARG A 560 -15.33 6.85 19.86
CA ARG A 560 -16.35 6.31 20.76
C ARG A 560 -15.72 5.87 22.06
N MET A 561 -16.22 6.36 23.17
CA MET A 561 -15.80 5.96 24.51
C MET A 561 -16.98 5.34 25.24
N TYR A 562 -16.72 4.23 25.92
CA TYR A 562 -17.66 3.53 26.78
C TYR A 562 -17.10 3.56 28.20
N VAL A 563 -17.78 4.22 29.12
CA VAL A 563 -17.27 4.49 30.47
C VAL A 563 -18.32 4.19 31.54
N PRO A 564 -17.96 3.54 32.67
CA PRO A 564 -18.92 3.23 33.70
C PRO A 564 -19.32 4.51 34.44
N ASP A 565 -20.58 4.58 34.84
CA ASP A 565 -21.14 5.64 35.67
C ASP A 565 -20.33 5.93 36.94
N SER A 566 -19.74 4.90 37.56
CA SER A 566 -18.89 5.03 38.75
C SER A 566 -17.61 5.83 38.52
N LEU A 567 -17.02 5.80 37.32
CA LEU A 567 -15.82 6.58 36.97
C LEU A 567 -16.13 7.85 36.18
N TRP A 568 -17.32 7.95 35.58
CA TRP A 568 -17.65 9.05 34.67
C TRP A 568 -17.49 10.45 35.27
N PRO A 569 -17.92 10.76 36.51
CA PRO A 569 -17.73 12.09 37.08
C PRO A 569 -16.25 12.54 37.10
N GLN A 570 -15.35 11.64 37.49
CA GLN A 570 -13.91 11.91 37.56
C GLN A 570 -13.29 12.02 36.16
N VAL A 571 -13.60 11.06 35.28
CA VAL A 571 -13.09 11.03 33.90
C VAL A 571 -13.56 12.24 33.11
N ARG A 572 -14.86 12.57 33.18
CA ARG A 572 -15.46 13.73 32.52
C ARG A 572 -14.76 15.01 32.93
N GLN A 573 -14.61 15.25 34.22
CA GLN A 573 -14.01 16.49 34.70
C GLN A 573 -12.59 16.66 34.17
N GLN A 574 -11.74 15.62 34.27
CA GLN A 574 -10.37 15.68 33.78
C GLN A 574 -10.27 15.82 32.25
N LEU A 575 -11.13 15.15 31.49
CA LEU A 575 -11.21 15.34 30.04
C LEU A 575 -11.54 16.79 29.69
N LEU A 576 -12.54 17.38 30.36
CA LEU A 576 -12.95 18.76 30.12
C LEU A 576 -11.87 19.77 30.52
N ASP A 577 -11.18 19.52 31.63
CA ASP A 577 -10.08 20.37 32.09
C ASP A 577 -8.93 20.38 31.07
N ILE A 578 -8.49 19.21 30.61
CA ILE A 578 -7.44 19.12 29.58
C ILE A 578 -7.90 19.77 28.28
N CYS A 579 -9.14 19.54 27.84
CA CYS A 579 -9.67 20.15 26.62
C CYS A 579 -9.64 21.69 26.64
N ARG A 580 -9.77 22.34 27.80
CA ARG A 580 -9.64 23.80 27.92
C ARG A 580 -8.21 24.29 27.71
N ASP A 581 -7.23 23.46 28.04
CA ASP A 581 -5.81 23.77 27.92
C ASP A 581 -5.21 23.37 26.57
N LEU A 582 -5.92 22.56 25.77
CA LEU A 582 -5.46 22.14 24.45
C LEU A 582 -5.35 23.35 23.51
N ARG A 583 -4.15 23.54 22.95
CA ARG A 583 -3.90 24.60 21.95
C ARG A 583 -4.16 24.08 20.55
N VAL A 584 -5.06 24.76 19.85
CA VAL A 584 -5.31 24.57 18.41
C VAL A 584 -4.76 25.78 17.65
N GLY A 585 -3.87 25.56 16.69
CA GLY A 585 -3.19 26.69 16.05
C GLY A 585 -2.23 26.33 14.92
N ASP A 586 -1.37 27.29 14.57
CA ASP A 586 -0.32 27.14 13.57
C ASP A 586 0.84 26.30 14.17
N PRO A 587 1.09 25.07 13.65
CA PRO A 587 2.08 24.16 14.22
C PRO A 587 3.51 24.53 13.84
N VAL A 588 3.70 25.52 12.96
CA VAL A 588 4.99 26.01 12.47
C VAL A 588 5.46 27.19 13.29
N GLU A 589 4.56 28.10 13.62
CA GLU A 589 4.87 29.29 14.42
C GLU A 589 4.84 29.01 15.93
N ASP A 590 4.03 28.04 16.38
CA ASP A 590 3.91 27.69 17.79
C ASP A 590 4.00 26.18 18.02
N PHE A 591 5.16 25.71 18.48
CA PHE A 591 5.40 24.29 18.81
C PHE A 591 4.67 23.83 20.09
N SER A 592 4.01 24.74 20.83
CA SER A 592 3.10 24.35 21.93
C SER A 592 1.71 23.92 21.44
N THR A 593 1.42 24.08 20.15
CA THR A 593 0.20 23.59 19.49
C THR A 593 0.07 22.07 19.68
N PHE A 594 -1.08 21.62 20.20
CA PHE A 594 -1.36 20.19 20.40
C PHE A 594 -1.81 19.52 19.08
N PHE A 595 -2.70 20.18 18.34
CA PHE A 595 -3.04 19.83 16.96
C PHE A 595 -3.48 21.07 16.18
N SER A 596 -3.56 20.96 14.85
CA SER A 596 -3.85 22.09 13.96
C SER A 596 -5.18 21.93 13.22
N ALA A 597 -5.41 22.76 12.21
CA ALA A 597 -6.53 22.67 11.30
C ALA A 597 -6.68 21.28 10.67
N VAL A 598 -7.93 20.92 10.34
CA VAL A 598 -8.24 19.74 9.54
C VAL A 598 -7.82 19.97 8.08
N ILE A 599 -7.64 18.89 7.32
CA ILE A 599 -6.82 18.91 6.10
C ILE A 599 -7.32 19.87 5.01
N ASP A 600 -8.65 20.03 4.82
CA ASP A 600 -9.23 20.99 3.88
C ASP A 600 -10.72 21.32 4.11
N GLU A 601 -11.29 22.13 3.21
CA GLU A 601 -12.68 22.59 3.21
C GLU A 601 -13.72 21.47 3.26
N LYS A 602 -13.52 20.36 2.55
CA LYS A 602 -14.48 19.24 2.57
C LYS A 602 -14.42 18.51 3.90
N SER A 603 -13.23 18.46 4.50
CA SER A 603 -13.06 17.97 5.86
C SER A 603 -13.77 18.82 6.88
N PHE A 604 -13.52 20.11 6.82
CA PHE A 604 -14.19 21.11 7.62
C PHE A 604 -15.72 21.01 7.49
N ALA A 605 -16.25 21.03 6.26
CA ALA A 605 -17.68 20.99 6.00
C ALA A 605 -18.34 19.69 6.50
N ARG A 606 -17.64 18.55 6.42
CA ARG A 606 -18.17 17.29 6.98
C ARG A 606 -18.23 17.34 8.50
N ILE A 607 -17.14 17.75 9.14
CA ILE A 607 -17.08 17.79 10.60
C ILE A 607 -18.11 18.79 11.13
N LYS A 608 -18.24 19.96 10.48
CA LYS A 608 -19.28 20.94 10.80
C LYS A 608 -20.69 20.34 10.78
N ARG A 609 -21.04 19.52 9.79
CA ARG A 609 -22.34 18.80 9.77
C ARG A 609 -22.52 17.86 10.97
N TRP A 610 -21.47 17.18 11.40
CA TRP A 610 -21.52 16.32 12.60
C TRP A 610 -21.64 17.13 13.89
N LEU A 611 -21.00 18.31 13.95
CA LEU A 611 -21.19 19.24 15.06
C LEU A 611 -22.62 19.79 15.10
N ASP A 612 -23.22 20.07 13.94
CA ASP A 612 -24.62 20.51 13.84
C ASP A 612 -25.58 19.37 14.26
N HIS A 613 -25.32 18.13 13.82
CA HIS A 613 -26.06 16.94 14.29
C HIS A 613 -25.99 16.79 15.81
N ALA A 614 -24.78 16.91 16.38
CA ALA A 614 -24.55 16.83 17.82
C ALA A 614 -25.29 17.91 18.62
N LYS A 615 -25.57 19.08 18.01
CA LYS A 615 -26.37 20.15 18.63
C LYS A 615 -27.88 19.94 18.47
N SER A 616 -28.30 19.27 17.41
CA SER A 616 -29.73 19.09 17.09
C SER A 616 -30.34 17.79 17.63
N SER A 617 -29.54 16.74 17.81
CA SER A 617 -30.05 15.43 18.23
C SER A 617 -30.46 15.44 19.71
N PRO A 618 -31.65 14.93 20.08
CA PRO A 618 -32.10 14.91 21.47
C PRO A 618 -31.34 13.91 22.35
N SER A 619 -30.67 12.92 21.75
CA SER A 619 -29.83 11.93 22.44
C SER A 619 -28.41 12.43 22.73
N LEU A 620 -28.01 13.57 22.14
CA LEU A 620 -26.64 14.07 22.18
C LEU A 620 -26.53 15.36 22.98
N LYS A 621 -25.44 15.47 23.75
CA LYS A 621 -25.10 16.65 24.53
C LYS A 621 -23.65 17.02 24.33
N VAL A 622 -23.40 18.17 23.72
CA VAL A 622 -22.05 18.74 23.60
C VAL A 622 -21.57 19.19 24.99
N LEU A 623 -20.47 18.62 25.47
CA LEU A 623 -19.90 18.93 26.78
C LEU A 623 -18.82 20.02 26.72
N THR A 624 -18.04 20.06 25.64
CA THR A 624 -17.05 21.10 25.32
C THR A 624 -16.82 21.16 23.82
N GLY A 625 -16.24 22.26 23.33
CA GLY A 625 -15.98 22.49 21.91
C GLY A 625 -17.25 22.79 21.12
N GLY A 626 -17.40 22.21 19.93
CA GLY A 626 -18.56 22.39 19.06
C GLY A 626 -18.50 23.63 18.15
N THR A 627 -17.37 24.32 18.11
CA THR A 627 -17.12 25.48 17.23
C THR A 627 -16.06 25.16 16.18
N CYS A 628 -16.13 25.87 15.06
CA CYS A 628 -15.18 25.74 13.96
C CYS A 628 -15.09 27.08 13.21
N ASP A 629 -13.92 27.39 12.64
CA ASP A 629 -13.65 28.60 11.87
C ASP A 629 -12.75 28.25 10.68
N ASP A 630 -13.18 28.59 9.46
CA ASP A 630 -12.45 28.41 8.20
C ASP A 630 -11.93 29.73 7.61
N SER A 631 -11.94 30.84 8.36
CA SER A 631 -11.55 32.16 7.86
C SER A 631 -10.08 32.27 7.43
N LYS A 632 -9.17 31.55 8.12
CA LYS A 632 -7.71 31.53 7.83
C LYS A 632 -7.18 30.14 7.50
N GLY A 633 -7.62 29.16 8.28
CA GLY A 633 -7.31 27.75 8.16
C GLY A 633 -8.54 26.97 8.61
N TYR A 634 -8.59 25.67 8.33
CA TYR A 634 -9.77 24.85 8.62
C TYR A 634 -9.80 24.40 10.08
N PHE A 635 -9.97 25.31 11.02
CA PHE A 635 -9.86 25.02 12.46
C PHE A 635 -11.15 24.45 13.05
N VAL A 636 -11.04 23.33 13.76
CA VAL A 636 -12.15 22.72 14.51
C VAL A 636 -11.68 22.46 15.93
N GLU A 637 -12.45 22.95 16.91
CA GLU A 637 -12.15 22.75 18.33
C GLU A 637 -12.33 21.28 18.76
N PRO A 638 -11.51 20.78 19.71
CA PRO A 638 -11.71 19.44 20.27
C PRO A 638 -13.08 19.37 20.93
N THR A 639 -13.92 18.48 20.42
CA THR A 639 -15.33 18.39 20.81
C THR A 639 -15.57 17.07 21.53
N ILE A 640 -16.17 17.14 22.72
CA ILE A 640 -16.65 15.97 23.46
C ILE A 640 -18.17 16.02 23.50
N VAL A 641 -18.81 14.93 23.09
CA VAL A 641 -20.26 14.75 23.07
C VAL A 641 -20.62 13.57 23.97
N GLU A 642 -21.57 13.75 24.87
CA GLU A 642 -22.18 12.66 25.64
C GLU A 642 -23.44 12.18 24.90
N THR A 643 -23.64 10.88 24.78
CA THR A 643 -24.85 10.28 24.19
C THR A 643 -25.58 9.42 25.21
N THR A 644 -26.91 9.51 25.21
CA THR A 644 -27.78 8.54 25.90
C THR A 644 -28.17 7.37 25.01
N ASP A 645 -27.92 7.47 23.71
CA ASP A 645 -28.19 6.42 22.73
C ASP A 645 -26.87 5.85 22.19
N PRO A 646 -26.48 4.62 22.58
CA PRO A 646 -25.26 4.01 22.09
C PRO A 646 -25.34 3.62 20.60
N GLN A 647 -26.53 3.70 20.01
CA GLN A 647 -26.82 3.41 18.61
C GLN A 647 -27.02 4.68 17.76
N ASP A 648 -26.77 5.88 18.31
CA ASP A 648 -26.86 7.13 17.54
C ASP A 648 -25.97 7.06 16.30
N SER A 649 -26.38 7.78 15.24
CA SER A 649 -25.60 7.84 13.99
C SER A 649 -24.16 8.29 14.20
N ILE A 650 -23.87 9.11 15.22
CA ILE A 650 -22.51 9.53 15.56
C ILE A 650 -21.65 8.38 16.15
N MET A 651 -22.28 7.33 16.68
CA MET A 651 -21.64 6.10 17.21
C MET A 651 -21.54 5.00 16.14
N CYS A 652 -22.63 4.68 15.43
CA CYS A 652 -22.66 3.50 14.55
C CYS A 652 -22.21 3.80 13.13
N GLU A 653 -22.60 4.98 12.64
CA GLU A 653 -22.50 5.39 11.25
C GLU A 653 -22.98 4.36 10.21
N VAL A 654 -23.97 3.52 10.53
CA VAL A 654 -24.82 2.78 9.57
C VAL A 654 -26.19 2.58 10.22
N GLY A 655 -27.29 2.88 9.52
CA GLY A 655 -28.60 2.37 9.92
C GLY A 655 -28.54 0.85 9.98
N VAL A 656 -28.62 0.25 11.16
CA VAL A 656 -28.63 -1.20 11.29
C VAL A 656 -30.06 -1.67 11.08
N ASN A 657 -30.30 -2.49 10.06
CA ASN A 657 -31.56 -3.22 9.96
C ASN A 657 -31.28 -4.69 10.31
N LEU A 658 -31.90 -5.16 11.39
CA LEU A 658 -31.89 -6.57 11.76
C LEU A 658 -32.79 -7.32 10.77
N ASN A 659 -32.22 -7.74 9.65
CA ASN A 659 -32.90 -8.67 8.77
C ASN A 659 -32.42 -10.08 9.10
N HIS A 660 -33.31 -10.92 9.66
CA HIS A 660 -33.05 -12.32 9.99
C HIS A 660 -31.89 -12.57 10.99
N GLY A 661 -31.66 -11.66 11.94
CA GLY A 661 -30.63 -11.84 12.97
C GLY A 661 -29.19 -11.66 12.47
N VAL A 662 -29.02 -11.17 11.24
CA VAL A 662 -27.72 -10.77 10.68
C VAL A 662 -27.69 -9.24 10.63
N LEU A 663 -26.60 -8.65 11.12
CA LEU A 663 -26.33 -7.22 10.94
C LEU A 663 -26.13 -6.96 9.44
N VAL A 664 -27.20 -6.54 8.76
CA VAL A 664 -27.12 -6.04 7.39
C VAL A 664 -27.07 -4.53 7.48
N ALA A 665 -26.02 -3.94 6.91
CA ALA A 665 -25.96 -2.51 6.72
C ALA A 665 -27.21 -2.04 5.95
N ASP A 666 -28.08 -1.24 6.59
CA ASP A 666 -29.20 -0.63 5.89
C ASP A 666 -28.66 0.46 4.97
N HIS A 667 -28.54 0.10 3.71
CA HIS A 667 -28.03 0.96 2.67
C HIS A 667 -29.04 2.04 2.22
N ARG A 668 -30.07 2.37 3.00
CA ARG A 668 -31.08 3.38 2.66
C ARG A 668 -31.07 4.61 3.56
N VAL A 669 -30.35 4.59 4.67
CA VAL A 669 -30.30 5.71 5.62
C VAL A 669 -29.22 6.71 5.19
N GLN A 670 -29.55 8.00 5.16
CA GLN A 670 -28.65 9.10 4.82
C GLN A 670 -27.76 9.47 6.02
N GLY A 671 -26.47 9.76 5.81
CA GLY A 671 -25.60 10.44 6.81
C GLY A 671 -24.33 9.71 7.26
N HIS A 672 -24.04 8.54 6.73
CA HIS A 672 -23.09 7.56 7.28
C HIS A 672 -21.65 7.73 6.79
N GLN A 673 -20.83 8.54 7.46
CA GLN A 673 -19.42 8.76 7.14
C GLN A 673 -18.57 8.97 8.38
N GLU A 674 -17.43 8.26 8.44
CA GLU A 674 -16.39 8.45 9.47
C GLU A 674 -16.12 9.93 9.62
N ILE A 675 -16.30 10.46 10.83
CA ILE A 675 -16.13 11.90 11.10
C ILE A 675 -14.75 12.34 10.64
N PHE A 676 -13.71 11.62 11.06
CA PHE A 676 -12.29 11.90 10.80
C PHE A 676 -11.94 13.36 11.18
N GLY A 677 -12.33 13.73 12.38
CA GLY A 677 -12.20 15.05 12.96
C GLY A 677 -12.10 14.94 14.48
N PRO A 678 -11.84 16.06 15.18
CA PRO A 678 -11.58 16.04 16.62
C PRO A 678 -12.90 15.99 17.40
N VAL A 679 -13.67 14.91 17.22
CA VAL A 679 -14.98 14.70 17.83
C VAL A 679 -15.00 13.33 18.52
N LEU A 680 -15.09 13.35 19.85
CA LEU A 680 -15.22 12.17 20.70
C LEU A 680 -16.67 12.07 21.19
N THR A 681 -17.31 10.92 20.98
CA THR A 681 -18.61 10.62 21.58
C THR A 681 -18.45 9.64 22.74
N VAL A 682 -19.09 9.93 23.88
CA VAL A 682 -19.03 9.14 25.11
C VAL A 682 -20.41 8.57 25.43
N TYR A 683 -20.48 7.27 25.62
CA TYR A 683 -21.62 6.57 26.20
C TYR A 683 -21.28 6.13 27.62
N VAL A 684 -22.13 6.53 28.56
CA VAL A 684 -22.00 6.20 29.98
C VAL A 684 -22.91 5.01 30.27
N TYR A 685 -22.36 3.96 30.87
CA TYR A 685 -23.10 2.72 31.12
C TYR A 685 -23.13 2.37 32.62
N PRO A 686 -24.15 1.64 33.11
CA PRO A 686 -24.17 1.16 34.50
C PRO A 686 -23.03 0.16 34.73
N GLU A 687 -22.17 0.37 35.72
CA GLU A 687 -20.92 -0.39 35.86
C GLU A 687 -21.07 -1.92 35.87
N GLU A 688 -22.20 -2.43 36.38
CA GLU A 688 -22.52 -3.86 36.49
C GLU A 688 -22.94 -4.50 35.14
N GLU A 689 -23.26 -3.69 34.13
CA GLU A 689 -23.69 -4.11 32.78
C GLU A 689 -22.52 -4.18 31.78
N TYR A 690 -21.27 -4.18 32.25
CA TYR A 690 -20.11 -4.08 31.36
C TYR A 690 -20.04 -5.20 30.30
N LYS A 691 -20.57 -6.40 30.60
CA LYS A 691 -20.60 -7.52 29.64
C LYS A 691 -21.50 -7.24 28.46
N ASP A 692 -22.69 -6.72 28.73
CA ASP A 692 -23.64 -6.30 27.69
C ASP A 692 -23.05 -5.17 26.85
N VAL A 693 -22.24 -4.30 27.47
CA VAL A 693 -21.51 -3.23 26.77
C VAL A 693 -20.39 -3.78 25.87
N LEU A 694 -19.70 -4.85 26.25
CA LEU A 694 -18.73 -5.50 25.37
C LEU A 694 -19.42 -6.08 24.12
N GLU A 695 -20.58 -6.71 24.28
CA GLU A 695 -21.40 -7.19 23.14
C GLU A 695 -21.93 -6.02 22.30
N LEU A 696 -22.39 -4.95 22.94
CA LEU A 696 -22.82 -3.72 22.27
C LEU A 696 -21.70 -3.15 21.39
N ILE A 697 -20.47 -3.03 21.91
CA ILE A 697 -19.32 -2.51 21.16
C ILE A 697 -19.09 -3.32 19.87
N ASP A 698 -19.13 -4.64 19.96
CA ASP A 698 -18.94 -5.55 18.82
C ASP A 698 -20.05 -5.37 17.75
N ASN A 699 -21.26 -5.00 18.16
CA ASN A 699 -22.42 -4.87 17.26
C ASN A 699 -22.74 -3.44 16.79
N THR A 700 -22.17 -2.41 17.45
CA THR A 700 -22.48 -0.99 17.17
C THR A 700 -21.94 -0.55 15.80
N SER A 701 -20.72 -1.00 15.43
CA SER A 701 -20.03 -0.52 14.24
C SER A 701 -19.68 -1.65 13.27
N PRO A 702 -19.86 -1.44 11.96
CA PRO A 702 -19.37 -2.41 10.97
C PRO A 702 -17.85 -2.39 10.83
N TYR A 703 -17.16 -1.37 11.34
CA TYR A 703 -15.70 -1.27 11.31
C TYR A 703 -15.06 -2.13 12.40
N ALA A 704 -13.85 -2.62 12.15
CA ALA A 704 -13.05 -3.34 13.13
C ALA A 704 -11.55 -3.08 12.95
N LEU A 705 -11.16 -1.81 13.01
CA LEU A 705 -9.76 -1.42 12.85
C LEU A 705 -9.01 -1.45 14.19
N THR A 706 -9.31 -0.51 15.09
CA THR A 706 -8.65 -0.45 16.40
C THR A 706 -9.64 -0.33 17.56
N GLY A 707 -9.23 -0.81 18.72
CA GLY A 707 -10.00 -0.71 19.96
C GLY A 707 -9.11 -0.88 21.17
N SER A 708 -9.44 -0.20 22.27
CA SER A 708 -8.69 -0.31 23.53
C SER A 708 -9.59 -0.67 24.70
N VAL A 709 -9.05 -1.48 25.62
CA VAL A 709 -9.64 -1.78 26.92
C VAL A 709 -8.75 -1.25 28.03
N PHE A 710 -9.29 -0.37 28.86
CA PHE A 710 -8.65 0.11 30.08
C PHE A 710 -9.23 -0.64 31.28
N ALA A 711 -8.42 -1.46 31.94
CA ALA A 711 -8.79 -2.27 33.10
C ALA A 711 -7.51 -2.75 33.83
N GLN A 712 -7.58 -2.90 35.15
CA GLN A 712 -6.53 -3.56 35.95
C GLN A 712 -6.92 -4.99 36.38
N ASP A 713 -8.16 -5.40 36.10
CA ASP A 713 -8.66 -6.74 36.42
C ASP A 713 -8.36 -7.68 35.27
N GLN A 714 -7.50 -8.68 35.50
CA GLN A 714 -7.09 -9.64 34.48
C GLN A 714 -8.25 -10.48 33.92
N LEU A 715 -9.24 -10.82 34.75
CA LEU A 715 -10.38 -11.61 34.28
C LEU A 715 -11.21 -10.81 33.28
N VAL A 716 -11.38 -9.51 33.53
CA VAL A 716 -12.07 -8.60 32.62
C VAL A 716 -11.27 -8.38 31.35
N ILE A 717 -9.95 -8.24 31.44
CA ILE A 717 -9.08 -8.12 30.25
C ILE A 717 -9.21 -9.37 29.36
N ASP A 718 -9.15 -10.56 29.95
CA ASP A 718 -9.24 -11.83 29.23
C ASP A 718 -10.65 -12.08 28.65
N GLU A 719 -11.69 -11.65 29.35
CA GLU A 719 -13.08 -11.71 28.87
C GLU A 719 -13.32 -10.73 27.71
N ALA A 720 -12.91 -9.47 27.86
CA ALA A 720 -13.01 -8.47 26.81
C ALA A 720 -12.22 -8.85 25.57
N ALA A 721 -11.01 -9.40 25.71
CA ALA A 721 -10.20 -9.89 24.58
C ALA A 721 -10.89 -11.04 23.82
N ARG A 722 -11.70 -11.86 24.51
CA ARG A 722 -12.49 -12.94 23.87
C ARG A 722 -13.70 -12.39 23.13
N ILE A 723 -14.48 -11.51 23.78
CA ILE A 723 -15.71 -10.94 23.20
C ILE A 723 -15.38 -10.02 22.02
N LEU A 724 -14.40 -9.13 22.20
CA LEU A 724 -14.02 -8.10 21.21
C LEU A 724 -13.01 -8.59 20.17
N ARG A 725 -12.74 -9.90 20.11
CA ARG A 725 -11.71 -10.50 19.24
C ARG A 725 -11.80 -10.06 17.78
N ASN A 726 -13.03 -9.86 17.28
CA ASN A 726 -13.29 -9.47 15.90
C ASN A 726 -13.79 -8.01 15.78
N ALA A 727 -13.86 -7.27 16.89
CA ALA A 727 -14.23 -5.85 16.92
C ALA A 727 -13.04 -4.92 16.61
N ALA A 728 -11.80 -5.42 16.68
CA ALA A 728 -10.59 -4.67 16.40
C ALA A 728 -9.49 -5.58 15.85
N GLY A 729 -8.93 -5.25 14.68
CA GLY A 729 -7.75 -5.92 14.15
C GLY A 729 -6.45 -5.53 14.88
N ASN A 730 -6.41 -4.36 15.51
CA ASN A 730 -5.39 -3.94 16.47
C ASN A 730 -6.07 -3.63 17.81
N TYR A 731 -5.88 -4.51 18.78
CA TYR A 731 -6.47 -4.44 20.11
C TYR A 731 -5.42 -4.01 21.14
N TYR A 732 -5.76 -3.04 21.97
CA TYR A 732 -4.87 -2.45 22.97
C TYR A 732 -5.41 -2.68 24.37
N VAL A 733 -4.51 -2.84 25.35
CA VAL A 733 -4.85 -2.95 26.76
C VAL A 733 -4.08 -1.87 27.52
N ASN A 734 -4.80 -1.01 28.24
CA ASN A 734 -4.25 0.10 29.03
C ASN A 734 -3.36 1.09 28.23
N ASP A 735 -3.64 1.25 26.93
CA ASP A 735 -2.99 2.23 26.07
C ASP A 735 -4.00 2.81 25.07
N LYS A 736 -3.67 3.92 24.42
CA LYS A 736 -4.50 4.53 23.37
C LYS A 736 -4.58 3.61 22.14
N SER A 737 -5.69 3.70 21.40
CA SER A 737 -5.93 2.88 20.19
C SER A 737 -5.08 3.24 18.96
N THR A 738 -4.15 4.20 19.07
CA THR A 738 -3.39 4.78 17.95
C THR A 738 -1.89 4.55 18.09
N GLY A 739 -1.14 4.79 17.00
CA GLY A 739 0.33 4.83 17.04
C GLY A 739 0.96 3.44 17.01
N SER A 740 0.44 2.55 16.16
CA SER A 740 1.10 1.29 15.83
C SER A 740 2.51 1.56 15.30
N VAL A 741 3.47 0.80 15.79
CA VAL A 741 4.86 0.85 15.34
C VAL A 741 5.14 -0.34 14.42
N VAL A 742 5.79 -0.08 13.29
CA VAL A 742 6.18 -1.11 12.31
C VAL A 742 6.93 -2.24 13.00
N ALA A 743 6.61 -3.48 12.62
CA ALA A 743 7.11 -4.74 13.18
C ALA A 743 6.82 -4.99 14.67
N GLN A 744 6.21 -4.05 15.39
CA GLN A 744 5.74 -4.27 16.76
C GLN A 744 4.23 -4.52 16.80
N GLN A 745 3.45 -3.68 16.13
CA GLN A 745 1.99 -3.86 15.99
C GLN A 745 1.59 -3.76 14.51
N PRO A 746 1.83 -4.80 13.68
CA PRO A 746 1.35 -4.84 12.30
C PRO A 746 -0.10 -4.36 12.20
N PHE A 747 -0.33 -3.36 11.34
CA PHE A 747 -1.55 -2.56 11.37
C PHE A 747 -2.57 -3.07 10.36
N GLY A 748 -3.83 -3.17 10.75
CA GLY A 748 -4.92 -3.51 9.82
C GLY A 748 -6.11 -4.13 10.54
N GLY A 749 -7.26 -4.11 9.87
CA GLY A 749 -8.53 -4.58 10.42
C GLY A 749 -9.45 -5.19 9.37
N ALA A 750 -10.36 -6.05 9.82
CA ALA A 750 -11.31 -6.75 8.97
C ALA A 750 -12.68 -6.04 8.95
N ARG A 751 -13.76 -6.79 8.69
CA ARG A 751 -15.10 -6.25 8.46
C ARG A 751 -15.08 -5.21 7.33
N VAL A 752 -15.63 -4.01 7.52
CA VAL A 752 -15.53 -2.94 6.51
C VAL A 752 -14.24 -2.12 6.60
N SER A 753 -13.35 -2.41 7.57
CA SER A 753 -12.07 -1.72 7.72
C SER A 753 -10.99 -2.16 6.72
N GLY A 754 -11.18 -3.26 5.99
CA GLY A 754 -10.25 -3.62 4.92
C GLY A 754 -10.04 -5.10 4.70
N THR A 755 -8.99 -5.40 3.95
CA THR A 755 -8.52 -6.77 3.64
C THR A 755 -7.59 -7.34 4.71
N ASN A 756 -7.15 -6.51 5.67
CA ASN A 756 -6.32 -6.91 6.81
C ASN A 756 -5.00 -7.62 6.39
N ASP A 757 -4.33 -7.10 5.37
CA ASP A 757 -3.06 -7.67 4.87
C ASP A 757 -1.86 -7.36 5.79
N LYS A 758 -2.09 -6.58 6.86
CA LYS A 758 -1.15 -6.24 7.93
C LYS A 758 0.15 -5.56 7.46
N PRO A 759 0.08 -4.39 6.78
CA PRO A 759 1.26 -3.56 6.56
C PRO A 759 2.04 -3.33 7.86
N GLY A 760 3.37 -3.36 7.74
CA GLY A 760 4.30 -3.30 8.86
C GLY A 760 4.61 -4.65 9.50
N GLY A 761 3.96 -5.74 9.05
CA GLY A 761 4.32 -7.11 9.43
C GLY A 761 5.01 -7.89 8.30
N ALA A 762 5.65 -9.01 8.67
CA ALA A 762 6.41 -9.85 7.76
C ALA A 762 5.59 -10.50 6.63
N HIS A 763 4.27 -10.64 6.78
CA HIS A 763 3.42 -11.31 5.80
C HIS A 763 2.93 -10.39 4.67
N TYR A 764 2.97 -9.08 4.87
CA TYR A 764 2.42 -8.12 3.90
C TYR A 764 3.12 -8.21 2.53
N VAL A 765 4.42 -8.53 2.53
CA VAL A 765 5.23 -8.75 1.32
C VAL A 765 4.66 -9.87 0.42
N LEU A 766 4.01 -10.89 0.99
CA LEU A 766 3.47 -12.03 0.23
C LEU A 766 2.37 -11.62 -0.75
N ARG A 767 1.66 -10.50 -0.47
CA ARG A 767 0.63 -9.98 -1.38
C ARG A 767 1.19 -9.56 -2.73
N TRP A 768 2.49 -9.24 -2.80
CA TRP A 768 3.10 -8.64 -3.99
C TRP A 768 4.14 -9.55 -4.67
N THR A 769 4.16 -10.85 -4.35
CA THR A 769 4.94 -11.88 -5.07
C THR A 769 4.06 -13.03 -5.56
N SER A 770 4.43 -13.68 -6.66
CA SER A 770 3.80 -14.91 -7.14
C SER A 770 4.82 -16.04 -7.19
N PRO A 771 5.06 -16.76 -6.08
CA PRO A 771 6.15 -17.73 -5.99
C PRO A 771 6.11 -18.80 -7.09
N GLN A 772 7.28 -19.14 -7.63
CA GLN A 772 7.47 -20.27 -8.54
C GLN A 772 8.35 -21.31 -7.86
N VAL A 773 7.92 -22.57 -7.85
CA VAL A 773 8.75 -23.68 -7.38
C VAL A 773 9.36 -24.40 -8.58
N VAL A 774 10.68 -24.46 -8.62
CA VAL A 774 11.46 -25.20 -9.61
C VAL A 774 11.92 -26.50 -8.97
N LYS A 775 11.51 -27.63 -9.53
CA LYS A 775 12.02 -28.95 -9.17
C LYS A 775 12.99 -29.42 -10.25
N HIS A 776 14.24 -29.68 -9.87
CA HIS A 776 15.24 -30.28 -10.73
C HIS A 776 15.51 -31.72 -10.27
N THR A 777 15.21 -32.70 -11.13
CA THR A 777 15.46 -34.12 -10.84
C THR A 777 16.77 -34.54 -11.50
N CYS A 778 17.73 -34.98 -10.69
CA CYS A 778 19.10 -35.30 -11.13
C CYS A 778 19.27 -36.78 -11.54
N VAL A 779 18.22 -37.60 -11.39
CA VAL A 779 18.22 -39.02 -11.76
C VAL A 779 17.22 -39.26 -12.90
N PRO A 780 17.65 -39.80 -14.06
CA PRO A 780 16.74 -40.03 -15.18
C PRO A 780 15.59 -40.99 -14.85
N LEU A 781 14.41 -40.70 -15.38
CA LEU A 781 13.29 -41.65 -15.41
C LEU A 781 13.52 -42.67 -16.53
N THR A 782 13.76 -43.93 -16.18
CA THR A 782 14.11 -45.00 -17.14
C THR A 782 12.94 -45.90 -17.51
N GLY A 783 11.80 -45.78 -16.84
CA GLY A 783 10.59 -46.55 -17.11
C GLY A 783 9.34 -45.85 -16.58
N TRP A 784 8.20 -46.12 -17.21
CA TRP A 784 6.90 -45.59 -16.83
C TRP A 784 6.10 -46.54 -15.91
N ARG A 785 6.49 -47.83 -15.87
CA ARG A 785 5.83 -48.83 -15.04
C ARG A 785 6.24 -48.65 -13.58
N TYR A 786 5.27 -48.87 -12.70
CA TYR A 786 5.51 -48.95 -11.27
C TYR A 786 5.80 -50.41 -10.86
N PRO A 787 6.56 -50.65 -9.77
CA PRO A 787 6.91 -52.00 -9.32
C PRO A 787 5.72 -52.93 -9.08
N TYR A 788 4.54 -52.40 -8.75
CA TYR A 788 3.34 -53.21 -8.50
C TYR A 788 2.70 -53.78 -9.78
N MET A 789 3.12 -53.34 -10.97
CA MET A 789 2.52 -53.71 -12.25
C MET A 789 3.08 -55.01 -12.85
N GLY A 790 4.08 -55.63 -12.21
CA GLY A 790 4.79 -56.81 -12.74
C GLY A 790 5.99 -56.44 -13.58
#